data_AF-A0A0D2FZG4-F1
#
_entry.id   AF-A0A0D2FZG4-F1
#
_cell.length_a   1.000
_cell.length_b   1.000
_cell.length_c   1.000
_cell.angle_alpha   90.00
_cell.angle_beta   90.00
_cell.angle_gamma   90.00
#
_symmetry.space_group_name_H-M   'P 1'
#
loop_
_entity.id
_entity.type
_entity.pdbx_description
1 polymer ?
#
loop_
_entity_poly.entity_id
_entity_poly.type
_entity_poly.pdbx_seq_one_letter_code
_entity_poly.pdbx_strand_id
1 'polypeptide(L)'
;MSSSRSPGSGTNTPKASTYLMPTSPSAKSSVSFGDALKPQISKTTGHKPACLVNASVTYCGNDQIYAFGGFDQFTDEVYNHVLRLNLKTLNWTLVDNYGDIPGVRMGHSASLYQGDKLLVYGGENEHREYLSDVVILNLKDHHWTQPDIQGPIPKGRARHAAVVYEDKLFVIGGLTGEANYILDDICYLDLKTWTWSKTWSFVQRFDHSAWIWGGRLWVLGGLGADMERPSEIWWLDLKGNPALSGSGRQYSTMGRMAPARHDQFLHPMRADRSDTYTANSGSIHIRSSRREKPTAPGAISSLKFVSGPHVPLQSSGTHFHVCSSGSLLDFVTPSSTIRHNECNLSSLELDSLRWQRLVEGPELFKPGYKWHYCTINEDGTQVWLLGSPADEATTSTQELQLSEVLAVDLKRYGLLGSQDSTLSSEQNRILASERQTVHNASAFGVGSGLGADFALIFDQPPESNSMSDFIITANLDTVDDDEASEVSSQLRFSPNSASSPMFLSDTSNISQPIHVHKMILQARWPHFKRLYAAKMIEYQTSRMHIPEPYSVVRAFLYYLYTDSIAPHPDFCRDLNDVAGMLVMANLYDMPRLRLLCVNRLSREIDIEHAAVIWERAGRTGEDWLRARAARFCLMNWGRIVRTEGFRSLSRQSLMELCEAGDMEGRVVGGEELDDAGADAFAFGGHRYRRRSHRPSEAADETEGDDEDGMDIN
;
A
#
# COMPACT_ATOMS: atom_id res chain seq x y z
N MET A 1 -13.80 63.03 -52.14
CA MET A 1 -15.07 63.68 -52.57
C MET A 1 -16.05 63.48 -51.43
N SER A 2 -16.16 64.48 -50.54
CA SER A 2 -17.30 65.43 -50.46
C SER A 2 -18.65 64.73 -50.24
N SER A 3 -19.51 65.08 -49.30
CA SER A 3 -19.54 66.08 -48.24
C SER A 3 -20.94 65.98 -47.62
N SER A 4 -21.02 66.12 -46.29
CA SER A 4 -22.08 66.77 -45.52
C SER A 4 -23.56 66.69 -45.96
N ARG A 5 -24.45 66.30 -45.04
CA ARG A 5 -25.34 67.25 -44.32
C ARG A 5 -26.32 66.52 -43.40
N SER A 6 -26.33 66.95 -42.13
CA SER A 6 -27.46 66.90 -41.20
C SER A 6 -28.52 67.95 -41.57
N PRO A 7 -29.78 67.79 -41.13
CA PRO A 7 -30.23 68.39 -39.87
C PRO A 7 -31.17 67.49 -39.05
N GLY A 8 -31.30 67.77 -37.75
CA GLY A 8 -32.07 66.97 -36.79
C GLY A 8 -33.40 67.58 -36.34
N SER A 9 -34.16 66.81 -35.56
CA SER A 9 -34.87 67.18 -34.32
C SER A 9 -35.89 66.10 -33.95
N GLY A 10 -35.93 65.69 -32.69
CA GLY A 10 -36.90 64.74 -32.14
C GLY A 10 -36.47 64.18 -30.79
N THR A 11 -36.90 64.84 -29.73
CA THR A 11 -36.56 64.68 -28.31
C THR A 11 -37.14 63.41 -27.63
N ASN A 12 -36.34 62.76 -26.77
CA ASN A 12 -36.73 62.39 -25.39
C ASN A 12 -35.53 61.77 -24.60
N THR A 13 -35.12 62.48 -23.56
CA THR A 13 -34.18 62.09 -22.46
C THR A 13 -34.91 61.25 -21.37
N PRO A 14 -34.26 60.71 -20.31
CA PRO A 14 -32.82 60.42 -20.06
C PRO A 14 -32.57 58.95 -19.60
N LYS A 15 -31.41 58.36 -19.93
CA LYS A 15 -30.92 57.14 -19.25
C LYS A 15 -29.97 57.53 -18.13
N ALA A 16 -30.34 57.20 -16.90
CA ALA A 16 -29.55 57.36 -15.69
C ALA A 16 -28.28 56.49 -15.73
N SER A 17 -27.19 57.03 -15.19
CA SER A 17 -25.92 56.36 -15.01
C SER A 17 -26.02 55.25 -13.95
N THR A 18 -25.75 54.01 -14.35
CA THR A 18 -25.42 52.94 -13.38
C THR A 18 -23.92 52.71 -13.46
N TYR A 19 -23.21 53.14 -12.42
CA TYR A 19 -21.83 52.76 -12.17
C TYR A 19 -21.78 51.24 -11.91
N LEU A 20 -21.25 50.48 -12.86
CA LEU A 20 -20.87 49.08 -12.64
C LEU A 20 -19.51 49.07 -11.94
N MET A 21 -19.49 48.50 -10.73
CA MET A 21 -18.26 48.19 -10.00
C MET A 21 -17.36 47.29 -10.86
N PRO A 22 -16.03 47.49 -10.86
CA PRO A 22 -15.13 46.57 -11.54
C PRO A 22 -15.29 45.17 -10.94
N THR A 23 -15.41 44.16 -11.80
CA THR A 23 -15.34 42.76 -11.39
C THR A 23 -14.02 42.50 -10.68
N SER A 24 -14.10 41.77 -9.57
CA SER A 24 -13.00 41.31 -8.73
C SER A 24 -11.76 40.89 -9.52
N PRO A 25 -10.54 41.10 -8.98
CA PRO A 25 -9.30 40.84 -9.70
C PRO A 25 -9.23 39.38 -10.18
N SER A 26 -8.90 39.23 -11.46
CA SER A 26 -8.67 37.97 -12.16
C SER A 26 -7.84 36.99 -11.33
N ALA A 27 -8.42 35.81 -11.13
CA ALA A 27 -7.85 34.66 -10.44
C ALA A 27 -6.41 34.37 -10.90
N LYS A 28 -5.47 34.45 -9.97
CA LYS A 28 -4.25 33.65 -10.04
C LYS A 28 -4.59 32.29 -9.42
N SER A 29 -4.73 31.26 -10.26
CA SER A 29 -4.51 29.85 -9.91
C SER A 29 -5.06 29.41 -8.54
N SER A 30 -6.38 29.28 -8.42
CA SER A 30 -6.96 28.49 -7.33
C SER A 30 -6.89 27.01 -7.72
N VAL A 31 -5.80 26.34 -7.34
CA VAL A 31 -5.74 24.88 -7.37
C VAL A 31 -6.83 24.38 -6.42
N SER A 32 -7.75 23.55 -6.91
CA SER A 32 -8.73 22.85 -6.08
C SER A 32 -8.00 22.17 -4.91
N PHE A 33 -8.50 22.32 -3.68
CA PHE A 33 -7.91 21.70 -2.48
C PHE A 33 -7.73 20.18 -2.65
N GLY A 34 -8.56 19.52 -3.48
CA GLY A 34 -8.44 18.11 -3.81
C GLY A 34 -7.31 17.75 -4.79
N ASP A 35 -6.85 18.67 -5.63
CA ASP A 35 -5.80 18.43 -6.63
C ASP A 35 -4.38 18.55 -6.06
N ALA A 36 -4.21 19.31 -4.97
CA ALA A 36 -2.91 19.46 -4.28
C ALA A 36 -2.47 18.20 -3.52
N LEU A 37 -3.42 17.30 -3.23
CA LEU A 37 -3.24 16.11 -2.38
C LEU A 37 -3.04 14.81 -3.16
N LYS A 38 -3.41 14.80 -4.45
CA LYS A 38 -3.15 13.67 -5.34
C LYS A 38 -1.64 13.54 -5.60
N PRO A 39 -1.11 12.32 -5.77
CA PRO A 39 0.27 12.17 -6.16
C PRO A 39 0.52 12.86 -7.50
N GLN A 40 1.65 13.55 -7.59
CA GLN A 40 1.96 14.40 -8.73
C GLN A 40 2.45 13.56 -9.90
N ILE A 41 1.79 13.73 -11.05
CA ILE A 41 2.28 13.22 -12.33
C ILE A 41 3.24 14.26 -12.90
N SER A 42 4.45 13.81 -13.21
CA SER A 42 5.50 14.67 -13.72
C SER A 42 5.99 14.19 -15.08
N LYS A 43 6.16 15.13 -16.00
CA LYS A 43 6.67 14.86 -17.35
C LYS A 43 8.16 14.64 -17.33
N THR A 44 8.62 13.61 -18.02
CA THR A 44 10.04 13.38 -18.26
C THR A 44 10.54 14.19 -19.46
N THR A 45 11.85 14.38 -19.49
CA THR A 45 12.59 15.05 -20.57
C THR A 45 13.75 14.17 -21.05
N GLY A 46 14.44 14.59 -22.11
CA GLY A 46 15.61 13.87 -22.65
C GLY A 46 15.28 12.72 -23.59
N HIS A 47 16.11 11.69 -23.58
CA HIS A 47 15.99 10.50 -24.44
C HIS A 47 14.96 9.53 -23.87
N LYS A 48 13.67 9.88 -24.02
CA LYS A 48 12.57 9.07 -23.49
C LYS A 48 12.56 7.69 -24.17
N PRO A 49 12.59 6.58 -23.41
CA PRO A 49 12.48 5.26 -24.00
C PRO A 49 11.06 5.03 -24.52
N ALA A 50 10.95 4.20 -25.56
CA ALA A 50 9.67 3.63 -25.97
C ALA A 50 9.07 2.79 -24.83
N CYS A 51 7.75 2.65 -24.82
CA CYS A 51 6.99 1.76 -23.94
C CYS A 51 7.14 0.32 -24.42
N LEU A 52 8.37 -0.20 -24.33
CA LEU A 52 8.69 -1.58 -24.67
C LEU A 52 7.89 -2.54 -23.79
N VAL A 53 7.70 -3.77 -24.24
CA VAL A 53 7.09 -4.87 -23.51
C VAL A 53 8.21 -5.73 -22.91
N ASN A 54 8.01 -6.21 -21.68
CA ASN A 54 8.95 -7.10 -20.98
C ASN A 54 10.39 -6.53 -20.89
N ALA A 55 10.56 -5.22 -20.83
CA ALA A 55 11.82 -4.62 -20.38
C ALA A 55 11.94 -4.77 -18.85
N SER A 56 13.17 -4.62 -18.34
CA SER A 56 13.37 -4.46 -16.91
C SER A 56 13.43 -2.98 -16.53
N VAL A 57 12.83 -2.64 -15.39
CA VAL A 57 12.92 -1.30 -14.79
C VAL A 57 13.24 -1.46 -13.30
N THR A 58 14.37 -0.90 -12.87
CA THR A 58 14.89 -1.12 -11.51
C THR A 58 15.39 0.19 -10.91
N TYR A 59 14.89 0.54 -9.72
CA TYR A 59 15.49 1.58 -8.89
C TYR A 59 16.86 1.11 -8.39
N CYS A 60 17.88 1.92 -8.60
CA CYS A 60 19.28 1.56 -8.35
C CYS A 60 19.97 2.50 -7.34
N GLY A 61 19.20 3.09 -6.40
CA GLY A 61 19.71 4.07 -5.44
C GLY A 61 20.00 5.42 -6.07
N ASN A 62 20.39 6.39 -5.23
CA ASN A 62 20.80 7.74 -5.64
C ASN A 62 19.81 8.45 -6.57
N ASP A 63 18.51 8.22 -6.38
CA ASP A 63 17.43 8.78 -7.20
C ASP A 63 17.58 8.44 -8.69
N GLN A 64 18.08 7.23 -9.00
CA GLN A 64 18.23 6.73 -10.37
C GLN A 64 17.37 5.49 -10.60
N ILE A 65 16.65 5.48 -11.72
CA ILE A 65 15.98 4.29 -12.26
C ILE A 65 16.69 3.90 -13.55
N TYR A 66 17.00 2.62 -13.70
CA TYR A 66 17.54 2.05 -14.93
C TYR A 66 16.47 1.23 -15.63
N ALA A 67 16.39 1.39 -16.95
CA ALA A 67 15.60 0.57 -17.85
C ALA A 67 16.53 -0.16 -18.82
N PHE A 68 16.29 -1.45 -19.03
CA PHE A 68 17.14 -2.26 -19.91
C PHE A 68 16.32 -3.28 -20.70
N GLY A 69 16.69 -3.40 -21.98
CA GLY A 69 16.12 -4.34 -22.93
C GLY A 69 14.62 -4.15 -23.20
N GLY A 70 13.95 -5.23 -23.60
CA GLY A 70 12.53 -5.22 -23.96
C GLY A 70 12.30 -5.24 -25.46
N PHE A 71 11.03 -5.30 -25.83
CA PHE A 71 10.57 -5.53 -27.19
C PHE A 71 9.49 -4.52 -27.58
N ASP A 72 9.58 -3.95 -28.78
CA ASP A 72 8.55 -3.04 -29.29
C ASP A 72 7.41 -3.83 -29.93
N GLN A 73 6.22 -3.67 -29.35
CA GLN A 73 4.99 -4.34 -29.80
C GLN A 73 4.56 -3.97 -31.22
N PHE A 74 5.05 -2.86 -31.79
CA PHE A 74 4.65 -2.40 -33.12
C PHE A 74 5.65 -2.78 -34.21
N THR A 75 6.95 -2.74 -33.91
CA THR A 75 8.02 -3.02 -34.88
C THR A 75 8.56 -4.44 -34.81
N ASP A 76 8.21 -5.18 -33.75
CA ASP A 76 8.76 -6.51 -33.43
C ASP A 76 10.27 -6.47 -33.09
N GLU A 77 10.84 -5.28 -32.87
CA GLU A 77 12.27 -5.11 -32.56
C GLU A 77 12.57 -5.37 -31.07
N VAL A 78 13.66 -6.09 -30.80
CA VAL A 78 14.18 -6.32 -29.44
C VAL A 78 15.38 -5.42 -29.21
N TYR A 79 15.47 -4.83 -28.03
CA TYR A 79 16.52 -3.87 -27.68
C TYR A 79 17.48 -4.42 -26.60
N ASN A 80 18.65 -3.82 -26.50
CA ASN A 80 19.62 -3.96 -25.39
C ASN A 80 20.11 -2.60 -24.86
N HIS A 81 19.40 -1.52 -25.17
CA HIS A 81 19.80 -0.19 -24.69
C HIS A 81 19.66 -0.09 -23.17
N VAL A 82 20.61 0.61 -22.54
CA VAL A 82 20.54 0.99 -21.13
C VAL A 82 20.13 2.44 -21.06
N LEU A 83 18.95 2.71 -20.50
CA LEU A 83 18.49 4.06 -20.23
C LEU A 83 18.43 4.30 -18.72
N ARG A 84 18.79 5.52 -18.32
CA ARG A 84 18.74 5.96 -16.93
C ARG A 84 17.87 7.19 -16.79
N LEU A 85 16.91 7.15 -15.88
CA LEU A 85 16.11 8.27 -15.44
C LEU A 85 16.68 8.81 -14.12
N ASN A 86 17.05 10.09 -14.13
CA ASN A 86 17.34 10.82 -12.90
C ASN A 86 16.03 11.36 -12.32
N LEU A 87 15.64 10.91 -11.13
CA LEU A 87 14.38 11.29 -10.49
C LEU A 87 14.36 12.73 -9.95
N LYS A 88 15.51 13.36 -9.73
CA LYS A 88 15.58 14.78 -9.32
C LYS A 88 15.29 15.73 -10.47
N THR A 89 15.82 15.41 -11.66
CA THR A 89 15.67 16.24 -12.86
C THR A 89 14.58 15.73 -13.81
N LEU A 90 14.06 14.53 -13.58
CA LEU A 90 13.14 13.78 -14.45
C LEU A 90 13.64 13.72 -15.90
N ASN A 91 14.94 13.48 -16.05
CA ASN A 91 15.60 13.45 -17.36
C ASN A 91 16.06 12.03 -17.67
N TRP A 92 15.60 11.49 -18.81
CA TRP A 92 16.08 10.24 -19.37
C TRP A 92 17.36 10.48 -20.17
N THR A 93 18.34 9.62 -19.94
CA THR A 93 19.61 9.63 -20.65
C THR A 93 19.94 8.23 -21.14
N LEU A 94 20.38 8.12 -22.39
CA LEU A 94 21.02 6.90 -22.89
C LEU A 94 22.38 6.78 -22.19
N VAL A 95 22.66 5.60 -21.64
CA VAL A 95 23.89 5.35 -20.90
C VAL A 95 24.93 4.76 -21.85
N ASP A 96 26.00 5.49 -22.08
CA ASP A 96 27.20 4.93 -22.70
C ASP A 96 27.75 3.82 -21.81
N ASN A 97 27.84 2.61 -22.36
CA ASN A 97 28.26 1.43 -21.63
C ASN A 97 29.26 0.60 -22.46
N TYR A 98 30.09 -0.18 -21.78
CA TYR A 98 31.27 -0.83 -22.37
C TYR A 98 31.43 -2.25 -21.82
N GLY A 99 32.38 -3.02 -22.37
CA GLY A 99 32.70 -4.36 -21.89
C GLY A 99 31.91 -5.44 -22.61
N ASP A 100 31.49 -6.46 -21.87
CA ASP A 100 30.76 -7.63 -22.39
C ASP A 100 29.27 -7.29 -22.58
N ILE A 101 28.98 -6.36 -23.49
CA ILE A 101 27.62 -5.83 -23.70
C ILE A 101 26.68 -6.99 -24.09
N PRO A 102 25.60 -7.23 -23.34
CA PRO A 102 24.66 -8.29 -23.66
C PRO A 102 23.94 -8.05 -24.99
N GLY A 103 23.64 -9.14 -25.70
CA GLY A 103 22.73 -9.10 -26.85
C GLY A 103 21.31 -8.67 -26.47
N VAL A 104 20.52 -8.32 -27.49
CA VAL A 104 19.11 -7.93 -27.39
C VAL A 104 18.30 -9.00 -26.65
N ARG A 105 17.47 -8.56 -25.71
CA ARG A 105 16.69 -9.49 -24.89
C ARG A 105 15.44 -8.86 -24.29
N MET A 106 14.38 -9.67 -24.17
CA MET A 106 13.15 -9.35 -23.47
C MET A 106 12.81 -10.40 -22.40
N GLY A 107 12.00 -10.03 -21.41
CA GLY A 107 11.54 -10.96 -20.37
C GLY A 107 12.65 -11.48 -19.47
N HIS A 108 13.79 -10.79 -19.41
CA HIS A 108 14.85 -11.06 -18.45
C HIS A 108 14.48 -10.49 -17.09
N SER A 109 15.14 -10.95 -16.03
CA SER A 109 15.07 -10.28 -14.73
C SER A 109 16.26 -9.34 -14.55
N ALA A 110 16.05 -8.23 -13.84
CA ALA A 110 17.11 -7.35 -13.38
C ALA A 110 16.97 -7.12 -11.87
N SER A 111 18.07 -7.23 -11.13
CA SER A 111 18.07 -7.08 -9.67
C SER A 111 19.30 -6.29 -9.23
N LEU A 112 19.08 -5.31 -8.35
CA LEU A 112 20.16 -4.56 -7.73
C LEU A 112 20.89 -5.44 -6.71
N TYR A 113 22.22 -5.45 -6.79
CA TYR A 113 23.10 -6.16 -5.87
C TYR A 113 24.18 -5.20 -5.34
N GLN A 114 24.39 -5.22 -4.02
CA GLN A 114 25.38 -4.39 -3.32
C GLN A 114 25.25 -2.87 -3.55
N GLY A 115 24.09 -2.40 -4.06
CA GLY A 115 23.80 -0.99 -4.32
C GLY A 115 24.51 -0.40 -5.54
N ASP A 116 25.43 -1.12 -6.19
CA ASP A 116 26.21 -0.61 -7.32
C ASP A 116 26.32 -1.58 -8.51
N LYS A 117 25.66 -2.74 -8.45
CA LYS A 117 25.63 -3.72 -9.56
C LYS A 117 24.21 -4.06 -9.94
N LEU A 118 23.90 -3.98 -11.23
CA LEU A 118 22.65 -4.49 -11.78
C LEU A 118 22.91 -5.88 -12.36
N LEU A 119 22.37 -6.90 -11.70
CA LEU A 119 22.44 -8.29 -12.15
C LEU A 119 21.28 -8.54 -13.12
N VAL A 120 21.60 -9.01 -14.33
CA VAL A 120 20.63 -9.42 -15.34
C VAL A 120 20.76 -10.92 -15.56
N TYR A 121 19.64 -11.62 -15.56
CA TYR A 121 19.61 -13.06 -15.81
C TYR A 121 18.52 -13.45 -16.80
N GLY A 122 18.92 -14.32 -17.74
CA GLY A 122 18.05 -14.93 -18.73
C GLY A 122 17.42 -13.95 -19.72
N GLY A 123 16.18 -14.26 -20.12
CA GLY A 123 15.43 -13.56 -21.16
C GLY A 123 15.29 -14.39 -22.44
N GLU A 124 14.68 -13.78 -23.44
CA GLU A 124 14.51 -14.29 -24.79
C GLU A 124 15.12 -13.30 -25.78
N ASN A 125 15.96 -13.77 -26.71
CA ASN A 125 16.57 -12.92 -27.73
C ASN A 125 15.68 -12.78 -28.98
N GLU A 126 16.14 -12.02 -29.98
CA GLU A 126 15.44 -11.82 -31.26
C GLU A 126 15.21 -13.12 -32.06
N HIS A 127 15.99 -14.18 -31.77
CA HIS A 127 15.85 -15.49 -32.40
C HIS A 127 14.93 -16.44 -31.61
N ARG A 128 14.21 -15.94 -30.60
CA ARG A 128 13.36 -16.72 -29.70
C ARG A 128 14.10 -17.78 -28.89
N GLU A 129 15.41 -17.58 -28.70
CA GLU A 129 16.22 -18.44 -27.87
C GLU A 129 16.16 -17.96 -26.43
N TYR A 130 15.87 -18.90 -25.54
CA TYR A 130 15.83 -18.65 -24.10
C TYR A 130 17.24 -18.66 -23.52
N LEU A 131 17.62 -17.56 -22.90
CA LEU A 131 18.95 -17.33 -22.36
C LEU A 131 19.07 -17.83 -20.91
N SER A 132 20.25 -18.29 -20.53
CA SER A 132 20.62 -18.73 -19.15
C SER A 132 21.86 -18.03 -18.62
N ASP A 133 22.33 -17.01 -19.34
CA ASP A 133 23.50 -16.22 -18.97
C ASP A 133 23.17 -15.26 -17.81
N VAL A 134 24.23 -14.92 -17.08
CA VAL A 134 24.21 -13.90 -16.04
C VAL A 134 25.17 -12.82 -16.49
N VAL A 135 24.69 -11.59 -16.62
CA VAL A 135 25.51 -10.43 -17.00
C VAL A 135 25.32 -9.33 -15.97
N ILE A 136 26.38 -8.57 -15.71
CA ILE A 136 26.43 -7.62 -14.60
C ILE A 136 26.86 -6.27 -15.14
N LEU A 137 26.00 -5.27 -14.97
CA LEU A 137 26.37 -3.87 -15.21
C LEU A 137 26.85 -3.26 -13.90
N ASN A 138 28.11 -2.83 -13.87
CA ASN A 138 28.61 -1.96 -12.81
C ASN A 138 28.06 -0.54 -13.04
N LEU A 139 27.31 -0.03 -12.06
CA LEU A 139 26.59 1.24 -12.18
C LEU A 139 27.50 2.47 -12.03
N LYS A 140 28.75 2.29 -11.58
CA LYS A 140 29.71 3.39 -11.39
C LYS A 140 30.43 3.78 -12.68
N ASP A 141 30.86 2.79 -13.46
CA ASP A 141 31.64 2.97 -14.69
C ASP A 141 30.87 2.52 -15.94
N HIS A 142 29.65 2.00 -15.77
CA HIS A 142 28.80 1.47 -16.82
C HIS A 142 29.47 0.36 -17.64
N HIS A 143 30.27 -0.48 -16.96
CA HIS A 143 30.94 -1.62 -17.57
C HIS A 143 30.17 -2.92 -17.35
N TRP A 144 29.89 -3.63 -18.43
CA TRP A 144 29.32 -4.97 -18.42
C TRP A 144 30.41 -6.01 -18.23
N THR A 145 30.11 -6.99 -17.39
CA THR A 145 30.98 -8.14 -17.14
C THR A 145 30.16 -9.42 -17.08
N GLN A 146 30.75 -10.52 -17.53
CA GLN A 146 30.20 -11.85 -17.36
C GLN A 146 31.03 -12.64 -16.35
N PRO A 147 30.46 -13.08 -15.22
CA PRO A 147 31.16 -13.90 -14.24
C PRO A 147 31.39 -15.33 -14.74
N ASP A 148 32.45 -15.98 -14.26
CA ASP A 148 32.70 -17.41 -14.48
C ASP A 148 31.72 -18.26 -13.66
N ILE A 149 30.63 -18.67 -14.30
CA ILE A 149 29.57 -19.45 -13.68
C ILE A 149 29.97 -20.93 -13.53
N GLN A 150 29.68 -21.50 -12.36
CA GLN A 150 29.90 -22.90 -12.02
C GLN A 150 28.61 -23.59 -11.59
N GLY A 151 28.64 -24.92 -11.47
CA GLY A 151 27.51 -25.72 -11.00
C GLY A 151 26.51 -26.09 -12.11
N PRO A 152 25.36 -26.69 -11.75
CA PRO A 152 24.34 -27.11 -12.70
C PRO A 152 23.54 -25.89 -13.21
N ILE A 153 23.99 -25.32 -14.34
CA ILE A 153 23.34 -24.17 -14.97
C ILE A 153 21.87 -24.54 -15.31
N PRO A 154 20.89 -23.76 -14.84
CA PRO A 154 19.48 -24.00 -15.16
C PRO A 154 19.21 -23.79 -16.64
N LYS A 155 18.10 -24.38 -17.13
CA LYS A 155 17.63 -24.11 -18.50
C LYS A 155 17.37 -22.61 -18.69
N GLY A 156 17.71 -22.13 -19.88
CA GLY A 156 17.41 -20.77 -20.28
C GLY A 156 15.92 -20.49 -20.20
N ARG A 157 15.58 -19.27 -19.76
CA ARG A 157 14.21 -18.91 -19.42
C ARG A 157 13.93 -17.42 -19.52
N ALA A 158 12.68 -17.08 -19.80
CA ALA A 158 12.17 -15.71 -19.79
C ALA A 158 10.92 -15.61 -18.91
N ARG A 159 10.50 -14.39 -18.57
CA ARG A 159 9.27 -14.08 -17.80
C ARG A 159 9.21 -14.81 -16.46
N HIS A 160 10.39 -15.03 -15.87
CA HIS A 160 10.58 -15.63 -14.55
C HIS A 160 10.67 -14.53 -13.49
N ALA A 161 10.40 -14.87 -12.23
CA ALA A 161 10.71 -13.97 -11.13
C ALA A 161 12.13 -14.23 -10.63
N ALA A 162 12.83 -13.18 -10.23
CA ALA A 162 14.11 -13.29 -9.54
C ALA A 162 14.18 -12.34 -8.35
N VAL A 163 14.84 -12.77 -7.28
CA VAL A 163 15.03 -11.96 -6.07
C VAL A 163 16.38 -12.25 -5.42
N VAL A 164 17.06 -11.20 -4.97
CA VAL A 164 18.33 -11.31 -4.25
C VAL A 164 18.08 -11.36 -2.75
N TYR A 165 18.67 -12.36 -2.08
CA TYR A 165 18.64 -12.50 -0.62
C TYR A 165 19.90 -13.19 -0.11
N GLU A 166 20.54 -12.66 0.93
CA GLU A 166 21.75 -13.21 1.55
C GLU A 166 22.84 -13.63 0.54
N ASP A 167 23.17 -12.73 -0.41
CA ASP A 167 24.14 -12.98 -1.49
C ASP A 167 23.77 -14.16 -2.40
N LYS A 168 22.47 -14.44 -2.56
CA LYS A 168 21.96 -15.43 -3.49
C LYS A 168 20.89 -14.82 -4.39
N LEU A 169 20.98 -15.08 -5.68
CA LEU A 169 19.93 -14.75 -6.64
C LEU A 169 19.02 -15.96 -6.78
N PHE A 170 17.82 -15.90 -6.21
CA PHE A 170 16.78 -16.92 -6.39
C PHE A 170 16.05 -16.68 -7.70
N VAL A 171 15.82 -17.74 -8.47
CA VAL A 171 15.10 -17.72 -9.75
C VAL A 171 13.96 -18.71 -9.69
N ILE A 172 12.75 -18.26 -10.04
CA ILE A 172 11.50 -19.00 -9.88
C ILE A 172 10.72 -19.02 -11.20
N GLY A 173 10.33 -20.22 -11.62
CA GLY A 173 9.44 -20.45 -12.75
C GLY A 173 9.94 -19.85 -14.07
N GLY A 174 9.01 -19.29 -14.84
CA GLY A 174 9.23 -18.71 -16.17
C GLY A 174 8.87 -19.66 -17.32
N LEU A 175 9.16 -19.22 -18.53
CA LEU A 175 8.93 -19.97 -19.77
C LEU A 175 10.26 -20.48 -20.34
N THR A 176 10.22 -21.63 -21.02
CA THR A 176 11.36 -22.17 -21.75
C THR A 176 10.93 -23.01 -22.96
N GLY A 177 11.83 -23.14 -23.93
CA GLY A 177 11.67 -24.01 -25.09
C GLY A 177 10.63 -23.55 -26.11
N GLU A 178 10.61 -24.19 -27.27
CA GLU A 178 9.79 -23.78 -28.43
C GLU A 178 8.27 -23.78 -28.16
N ALA A 179 7.80 -24.63 -27.23
CA ALA A 179 6.39 -24.75 -26.87
C ALA A 179 5.98 -23.86 -25.67
N ASN A 180 6.83 -22.90 -25.27
CA ASN A 180 6.60 -22.03 -24.10
C ASN A 180 6.25 -22.84 -22.85
N TYR A 181 7.04 -23.86 -22.54
CA TYR A 181 6.82 -24.71 -21.39
C TYR A 181 6.97 -23.90 -20.10
N ILE A 182 5.93 -23.91 -19.27
CA ILE A 182 5.91 -23.20 -17.99
C ILE A 182 6.70 -24.01 -16.97
N LEU A 183 7.77 -23.41 -16.43
CA LEU A 183 8.66 -24.03 -15.45
C LEU A 183 8.03 -24.02 -14.05
N ASP A 184 8.24 -25.11 -13.33
CA ASP A 184 7.76 -25.38 -11.98
C ASP A 184 8.86 -25.30 -10.92
N ASP A 185 10.02 -24.73 -11.28
CA ASP A 185 11.22 -24.88 -10.48
C ASP A 185 11.74 -23.61 -9.82
N ILE A 186 12.51 -23.84 -8.75
CA ILE A 186 13.32 -22.85 -8.05
C ILE A 186 14.77 -23.31 -8.01
N CYS A 187 15.68 -22.36 -8.17
CA CYS A 187 17.12 -22.52 -7.94
C CYS A 187 17.71 -21.19 -7.46
N TYR A 188 18.95 -21.23 -6.98
CA TYR A 188 19.67 -20.01 -6.66
C TYR A 188 21.09 -20.03 -7.22
N LEU A 189 21.60 -18.84 -7.54
CA LEU A 189 23.01 -18.60 -7.82
C LEU A 189 23.65 -17.99 -6.58
N ASP A 190 24.68 -18.63 -6.04
CA ASP A 190 25.50 -18.03 -5.00
C ASP A 190 26.37 -16.92 -5.62
N LEU A 191 26.14 -15.67 -5.22
CA LEU A 191 26.80 -14.49 -5.79
C LEU A 191 28.22 -14.28 -5.28
N LYS A 192 28.64 -15.03 -4.24
CA LYS A 192 30.04 -15.03 -3.76
C LYS A 192 30.90 -16.00 -4.55
N THR A 193 30.37 -17.19 -4.85
CA THR A 193 31.12 -18.25 -5.53
C THR A 193 30.76 -18.40 -7.00
N TRP A 194 29.76 -17.65 -7.48
CA TRP A 194 29.20 -17.76 -8.83
C TRP A 194 28.79 -19.19 -9.19
N THR A 195 28.23 -19.92 -8.21
CA THR A 195 27.87 -21.33 -8.36
C THR A 195 26.36 -21.52 -8.26
N TRP A 196 25.75 -22.11 -9.29
CA TRP A 196 24.35 -22.50 -9.24
C TRP A 196 24.11 -23.64 -8.26
N SER A 197 22.97 -23.58 -7.57
CA SER A 197 22.44 -24.69 -6.80
C SER A 197 21.83 -25.74 -7.73
N LYS A 198 21.57 -26.93 -7.20
CA LYS A 198 20.63 -27.85 -7.86
C LYS A 198 19.24 -27.20 -7.97
N THR A 199 18.45 -27.68 -8.91
CA THR A 199 17.08 -27.23 -9.15
C THR A 199 16.07 -28.07 -8.35
N TRP A 200 15.03 -27.42 -7.83
CA TRP A 200 13.96 -28.05 -7.07
C TRP A 200 12.58 -27.70 -7.64
N SER A 201 11.57 -28.56 -7.40
CA SER A 201 10.18 -28.19 -7.71
C SER A 201 9.63 -27.22 -6.66
N PHE A 202 8.86 -26.23 -7.09
CA PHE A 202 8.20 -25.26 -6.23
C PHE A 202 6.82 -24.88 -6.78
N VAL A 203 6.74 -23.91 -7.69
CA VAL A 203 5.48 -23.39 -8.22
C VAL A 203 5.61 -23.16 -9.71
N GLN A 204 4.63 -23.67 -10.47
CA GLN A 204 4.55 -23.52 -11.91
C GLN A 204 3.81 -22.24 -12.30
N ARG A 205 4.55 -21.22 -12.79
CA ARG A 205 4.00 -19.97 -13.32
C ARG A 205 5.05 -19.09 -14.03
N PHE A 206 4.59 -18.10 -14.79
CA PHE A 206 5.40 -17.03 -15.41
C PHE A 206 4.71 -15.67 -15.22
N ASP A 207 5.40 -14.54 -15.49
CA ASP A 207 4.92 -13.16 -15.24
C ASP A 207 4.47 -12.86 -13.80
N HIS A 208 4.98 -13.65 -12.86
CA HIS A 208 4.68 -13.48 -11.45
C HIS A 208 5.72 -12.59 -10.79
N SER A 209 5.37 -12.07 -9.62
CA SER A 209 6.29 -11.31 -8.79
C SER A 209 6.75 -12.16 -7.62
N ALA A 210 8.01 -12.00 -7.23
CA ALA A 210 8.58 -12.64 -6.05
C ALA A 210 9.31 -11.61 -5.19
N TRP A 211 9.26 -11.79 -3.88
CA TRP A 211 9.93 -10.91 -2.92
C TRP A 211 10.27 -11.66 -1.65
N ILE A 212 11.08 -11.04 -0.80
CA ILE A 212 11.53 -11.62 0.46
C ILE A 212 10.96 -10.82 1.61
N TRP A 213 10.36 -11.51 2.57
CA TRP A 213 9.89 -10.90 3.81
C TRP A 213 9.94 -11.90 4.96
N GLY A 214 10.43 -11.48 6.13
CA GLY A 214 10.46 -12.31 7.33
C GLY A 214 11.39 -13.53 7.26
N GLY A 215 12.29 -13.61 6.27
CA GLY A 215 13.07 -14.82 5.95
C GLY A 215 12.31 -15.86 5.14
N ARG A 216 11.20 -15.46 4.51
CA ARG A 216 10.42 -16.27 3.58
C ARG A 216 10.48 -15.66 2.19
N LEU A 217 10.50 -16.51 1.18
CA LEU A 217 10.31 -16.13 -0.21
C LEU A 217 8.83 -16.24 -0.54
N TRP A 218 8.24 -15.15 -1.04
CA TRP A 218 6.82 -15.06 -1.38
C TRP A 218 6.66 -14.94 -2.89
N VAL A 219 5.57 -15.51 -3.42
CA VAL A 219 5.21 -15.49 -4.84
C VAL A 219 3.70 -15.22 -4.99
N LEU A 220 3.35 -14.22 -5.82
CA LEU A 220 1.96 -13.93 -6.22
C LEU A 220 1.88 -13.54 -7.69
N GLY A 221 0.70 -13.75 -8.27
CA GLY A 221 0.34 -13.29 -9.59
C GLY A 221 0.92 -14.17 -10.69
N GLY A 222 1.01 -13.58 -11.89
CA GLY A 222 1.43 -14.28 -13.10
C GLY A 222 0.31 -15.12 -13.70
N LEU A 223 0.72 -16.06 -14.55
CA LEU A 223 -0.16 -17.04 -15.20
C LEU A 223 0.28 -18.45 -14.83
N GLY A 224 -0.69 -19.26 -14.41
CA GLY A 224 -0.49 -20.67 -14.06
C GLY A 224 -0.40 -21.58 -15.28
N ALA A 225 -0.32 -22.89 -15.03
CA ALA A 225 -0.30 -23.92 -16.07
C ALA A 225 -1.59 -23.99 -16.91
N ASP A 226 -2.68 -23.52 -16.33
CA ASP A 226 -4.01 -23.34 -16.92
C ASP A 226 -4.15 -22.06 -17.75
N MET A 227 -3.10 -21.23 -17.82
CA MET A 227 -3.12 -19.90 -18.44
C MET A 227 -4.14 -18.94 -17.78
N GLU A 228 -4.48 -19.20 -16.52
CA GLU A 228 -5.31 -18.31 -15.70
C GLU A 228 -4.44 -17.58 -14.68
N ARG A 229 -4.92 -16.42 -14.21
CA ARG A 229 -4.25 -15.66 -13.15
C ARG A 229 -4.55 -16.31 -11.79
N PRO A 230 -3.55 -16.87 -11.10
CA PRO A 230 -3.81 -17.58 -9.86
C PRO A 230 -4.04 -16.59 -8.72
N SER A 231 -5.16 -16.73 -8.02
CA SER A 231 -5.47 -16.00 -6.78
C SER A 231 -4.75 -16.54 -5.54
N GLU A 232 -3.68 -17.30 -5.76
CA GLU A 232 -2.93 -18.01 -4.73
C GLU A 232 -1.60 -17.32 -4.46
N ILE A 233 -1.39 -16.98 -3.19
CA ILE A 233 -0.07 -16.61 -2.67
C ILE A 233 0.65 -17.85 -2.18
N TRP A 234 1.92 -17.99 -2.56
CA TRP A 234 2.79 -19.09 -2.15
C TRP A 234 3.98 -18.53 -1.38
N TRP A 235 4.46 -19.27 -0.38
CA TRP A 235 5.72 -18.93 0.27
C TRP A 235 6.55 -20.15 0.66
N LEU A 236 7.87 -19.94 0.67
CA LEU A 236 8.89 -20.90 1.06
C LEU A 236 9.69 -20.32 2.23
N ASP A 237 9.78 -21.08 3.32
CA ASP A 237 10.65 -20.70 4.45
C ASP A 237 12.12 -20.97 4.12
N LEU A 238 12.94 -19.92 4.19
CA LEU A 238 14.38 -19.98 3.91
C LEU A 238 15.21 -20.20 5.20
N LYS A 239 14.62 -19.94 6.38
CA LYS A 239 15.35 -19.99 7.65
C LYS A 239 15.56 -21.44 8.11
N GLY A 240 16.75 -21.71 8.62
CA GLY A 240 17.08 -22.98 9.27
C GLY A 240 17.27 -24.16 8.31
N ASN A 241 17.32 -23.95 7.00
CA ASN A 241 17.52 -25.02 6.03
C ASN A 241 18.91 -24.96 5.40
N PRO A 242 19.85 -25.87 5.74
CA PRO A 242 21.22 -25.83 5.22
C PRO A 242 21.35 -25.89 3.69
N ALA A 243 20.32 -26.39 2.99
CA ALA A 243 20.31 -26.43 1.52
C ALA A 243 20.08 -25.04 0.89
N LEU A 244 19.44 -24.11 1.62
CA LEU A 244 19.13 -22.74 1.21
C LEU A 244 19.88 -21.68 2.03
N SER A 245 20.19 -21.96 3.29
CA SER A 245 20.90 -21.10 4.23
C SER A 245 22.42 -21.21 4.03
N GLY A 246 23.08 -20.06 3.90
CA GLY A 246 24.53 -19.97 3.75
C GLY A 246 25.31 -20.50 4.96
N SER A 247 25.71 -21.77 4.90
CA SER A 247 26.86 -22.29 5.64
C SER A 247 27.53 -23.35 4.79
N GLY A 248 28.65 -22.99 4.17
CA GLY A 248 29.54 -23.94 3.54
C GLY A 248 30.01 -24.98 4.56
N ARG A 249 29.42 -26.17 4.52
CA ARG A 249 30.10 -27.40 4.91
C ARG A 249 29.87 -28.45 3.84
N GLN A 250 31.00 -28.89 3.29
CA GLN A 250 31.13 -29.97 2.32
C GLN A 250 30.27 -31.17 2.73
N TYR A 251 29.55 -31.72 1.76
CA TYR A 251 28.94 -33.03 1.89
C TYR A 251 30.04 -34.08 2.10
N SER A 252 30.13 -34.66 3.30
CA SER A 252 30.76 -35.96 3.51
C SER A 252 29.67 -37.02 3.57
N THR A 253 29.61 -37.83 2.53
CA THR A 253 28.84 -39.07 2.44
C THR A 253 29.14 -39.96 3.64
N MET A 254 28.16 -40.22 4.51
CA MET A 254 28.17 -41.40 5.39
C MET A 254 26.75 -41.93 5.56
N GLY A 255 26.56 -43.14 5.03
CA GLY A 255 25.31 -43.87 5.13
C GLY A 255 24.99 -44.28 6.57
N ARG A 256 23.69 -44.34 6.86
CA ARG A 256 23.14 -45.15 7.95
C ARG A 256 21.82 -45.74 7.51
N MET A 257 21.84 -47.05 7.30
CA MET A 257 20.67 -47.91 7.39
C MET A 257 20.12 -47.88 8.81
N ALA A 258 18.78 -47.91 8.96
CA ALA A 258 18.00 -48.75 9.89
C ALA A 258 16.50 -48.32 9.84
N PRO A 259 15.56 -49.02 10.48
CA PRO A 259 14.92 -50.22 9.93
C PRO A 259 13.38 -50.10 9.88
N ALA A 260 12.75 -51.02 9.16
CA ALA A 260 11.29 -51.17 9.11
C ALA A 260 10.72 -51.85 10.38
N ARG A 261 9.60 -51.34 10.91
CA ARG A 261 8.57 -52.03 11.72
C ARG A 261 7.23 -51.31 11.49
N HIS A 262 6.25 -51.94 10.84
CA HIS A 262 5.14 -52.74 11.40
C HIS A 262 4.18 -51.97 12.32
N ASP A 263 2.97 -51.68 11.80
CA ASP A 263 1.65 -51.94 12.41
C ASP A 263 0.55 -51.48 11.42
N GLN A 264 -0.20 -52.41 10.81
CA GLN A 264 -1.50 -52.94 11.25
C GLN A 264 -2.61 -51.90 11.34
N PHE A 265 -3.45 -51.80 10.30
CA PHE A 265 -4.89 -51.54 10.45
C PHE A 265 -5.72 -52.33 9.44
N LEU A 266 -6.82 -52.87 9.97
CA LEU A 266 -7.74 -53.86 9.41
C LEU A 266 -8.66 -53.30 8.32
N HIS A 267 -8.96 -54.12 7.30
CA HIS A 267 -10.19 -54.04 6.52
C HIS A 267 -10.87 -55.43 6.44
N PRO A 268 -12.22 -55.51 6.52
CA PRO A 268 -12.91 -56.78 6.45
C PRO A 268 -13.25 -57.19 5.00
N MET A 269 -12.85 -58.43 4.68
CA MET A 269 -13.45 -59.47 3.84
C MET A 269 -14.51 -59.11 2.79
N ARG A 270 -14.25 -59.52 1.53
CA ARG A 270 -15.18 -60.34 0.71
C ARG A 270 -14.48 -61.05 -0.48
N ALA A 271 -14.33 -62.37 -0.31
CA ALA A 271 -14.61 -63.50 -1.22
C ALA A 271 -14.46 -63.41 -2.77
N ASP A 272 -13.56 -64.27 -3.27
CA ASP A 272 -13.79 -65.40 -4.21
C ASP A 272 -13.40 -65.28 -5.71
N ARG A 273 -12.74 -66.37 -6.19
CA ARG A 273 -12.49 -66.89 -7.56
C ARG A 273 -11.38 -66.23 -8.39
N SER A 274 -10.24 -66.87 -8.67
CA SER A 274 -9.90 -68.12 -9.39
C SER A 274 -9.68 -67.96 -10.90
N ASP A 275 -8.53 -68.50 -11.33
CA ASP A 275 -8.21 -69.09 -12.64
C ASP A 275 -7.49 -68.30 -13.76
N THR A 276 -6.21 -68.71 -13.94
CA THR A 276 -5.60 -69.29 -15.15
C THR A 276 -4.97 -68.43 -16.27
N TYR A 277 -3.71 -68.82 -16.60
CA TYR A 277 -2.99 -68.80 -17.92
C TYR A 277 -2.58 -67.40 -18.49
N THR A 278 -1.40 -67.11 -19.09
CA THR A 278 -0.29 -67.90 -19.68
C THR A 278 0.95 -67.02 -19.97
N ALA A 279 2.13 -67.65 -19.96
CA ALA A 279 3.33 -67.56 -20.84
C ALA A 279 3.96 -66.23 -21.34
N ASN A 280 5.24 -66.11 -21.00
CA ASN A 280 6.39 -65.50 -21.69
C ASN A 280 6.20 -64.85 -23.09
N SER A 281 6.61 -63.59 -23.21
CA SER A 281 7.38 -63.08 -24.35
C SER A 281 8.24 -61.91 -23.92
N GLY A 282 9.55 -62.02 -24.15
CA GLY A 282 10.53 -61.00 -23.81
C GLY A 282 10.30 -59.70 -24.59
N SER A 283 10.30 -58.59 -23.87
CA SER A 283 10.63 -57.29 -24.46
C SER A 283 11.40 -56.48 -23.41
N ILE A 284 12.57 -56.01 -23.85
CA ILE A 284 13.45 -55.09 -23.14
C ILE A 284 12.61 -53.87 -22.73
N HIS A 285 12.23 -53.78 -21.47
CA HIS A 285 11.68 -52.55 -20.91
C HIS A 285 12.83 -51.67 -20.44
N ILE A 286 13.17 -50.72 -21.30
CA ILE A 286 13.93 -49.51 -20.98
C ILE A 286 13.27 -48.88 -19.75
N ARG A 287 13.95 -48.93 -18.61
CA ARG A 287 13.60 -48.10 -17.45
C ARG A 287 13.85 -46.64 -17.82
N SER A 288 12.85 -45.97 -18.37
CA SER A 288 12.78 -44.51 -18.38
C SER A 288 12.53 -44.05 -16.95
N SER A 289 13.60 -43.86 -16.18
CA SER A 289 13.54 -43.09 -14.94
C SER A 289 13.44 -41.61 -15.33
N ARG A 290 12.22 -41.08 -15.49
CA ARG A 290 12.02 -39.64 -15.31
C ARG A 290 12.40 -39.37 -13.84
N ARG A 291 13.63 -38.89 -13.61
CA ARG A 291 14.03 -38.40 -12.29
C ARG A 291 13.18 -37.16 -12.02
N GLU A 292 12.10 -37.32 -11.27
CA GLU A 292 11.32 -36.17 -10.77
C GLU A 292 12.24 -35.28 -9.94
N LYS A 293 12.14 -33.96 -10.16
CA LYS A 293 12.92 -32.98 -9.40
C LYS A 293 12.52 -33.09 -7.93
N PRO A 294 13.46 -33.07 -6.98
CA PRO A 294 13.09 -33.03 -5.57
C PRO A 294 12.36 -31.70 -5.27
N THR A 295 11.35 -31.75 -4.40
CA THR A 295 10.66 -30.55 -3.91
C THR A 295 11.63 -29.61 -3.19
N ALA A 296 11.36 -28.30 -3.26
CA ALA A 296 12.19 -27.28 -2.64
C ALA A 296 12.36 -27.55 -1.13
N PRO A 297 13.60 -27.45 -0.61
CA PRO A 297 13.87 -27.79 0.76
C PRO A 297 13.38 -26.64 1.65
N GLY A 298 12.36 -26.89 2.45
CA GLY A 298 11.76 -25.89 3.35
C GLY A 298 10.27 -26.15 3.51
N ALA A 299 9.65 -25.49 4.49
CA ALA A 299 8.20 -25.49 4.58
C ALA A 299 7.65 -24.64 3.44
N ILE A 300 6.91 -25.28 2.53
CA ILE A 300 6.15 -24.62 1.49
C ILE A 300 4.72 -24.50 1.97
N SER A 301 4.11 -23.33 1.78
CA SER A 301 2.71 -23.10 2.10
C SER A 301 2.08 -22.23 1.04
N SER A 302 0.77 -22.36 0.90
CA SER A 302 -0.02 -21.58 -0.04
C SER A 302 -1.36 -21.21 0.57
N LEU A 303 -1.89 -20.08 0.13
CA LEU A 303 -3.23 -19.63 0.49
C LEU A 303 -3.94 -19.10 -0.76
N LYS A 304 -5.14 -19.62 -1.02
CA LYS A 304 -6.01 -19.18 -2.11
C LYS A 304 -7.01 -18.15 -1.61
N PHE A 305 -7.04 -16.99 -2.27
CA PHE A 305 -8.10 -16.02 -2.08
C PHE A 305 -9.26 -16.35 -3.02
N VAL A 306 -10.48 -16.49 -2.47
CA VAL A 306 -11.67 -16.88 -3.25
C VAL A 306 -12.39 -15.65 -3.77
N SER A 307 -12.90 -14.82 -2.86
CA SER A 307 -13.52 -13.53 -3.14
C SER A 307 -13.79 -12.81 -1.82
N GLY A 308 -13.86 -11.49 -1.85
CA GLY A 308 -14.21 -10.69 -0.69
C GLY A 308 -14.18 -9.20 -1.01
N PRO A 309 -14.81 -8.35 -0.18
CA PRO A 309 -14.94 -6.90 -0.44
C PRO A 309 -13.59 -6.15 -0.48
N HIS A 310 -12.53 -6.79 0.04
CA HIS A 310 -11.19 -6.22 0.09
C HIS A 310 -10.18 -6.98 -0.78
N VAL A 311 -10.57 -8.11 -1.37
CA VAL A 311 -9.67 -8.91 -2.21
C VAL A 311 -9.70 -8.30 -3.63
N PRO A 312 -8.55 -7.90 -4.20
CA PRO A 312 -8.51 -7.37 -5.55
C PRO A 312 -9.00 -8.39 -6.57
N LEU A 313 -9.79 -7.92 -7.56
CA LEU A 313 -10.17 -8.71 -8.72
C LEU A 313 -8.94 -8.88 -9.61
N GLN A 314 -8.24 -10.01 -9.50
CA GLN A 314 -7.04 -10.27 -10.30
C GLN A 314 -7.35 -10.65 -11.76
N SER A 315 -8.62 -10.84 -12.13
CA SER A 315 -9.00 -11.35 -13.46
C SER A 315 -8.99 -10.28 -14.56
N SER A 316 -9.06 -8.99 -14.23
CA SER A 316 -9.09 -7.88 -15.19
C SER A 316 -8.03 -6.82 -14.89
N GLY A 317 -7.58 -6.09 -15.91
CA GLY A 317 -6.66 -4.96 -15.79
C GLY A 317 -5.19 -5.25 -15.55
N THR A 318 -4.45 -4.17 -15.30
CA THR A 318 -2.99 -4.17 -15.12
C THR A 318 -2.66 -3.98 -13.64
N HIS A 319 -2.07 -5.03 -13.07
CA HIS A 319 -1.67 -5.10 -11.66
C HIS A 319 -0.16 -4.95 -11.55
N PHE A 320 0.29 -4.07 -10.66
CA PHE A 320 1.69 -3.99 -10.27
C PHE A 320 1.85 -4.37 -8.80
N HIS A 321 2.68 -5.38 -8.55
CA HIS A 321 2.96 -5.85 -7.21
C HIS A 321 4.30 -5.32 -6.71
N VAL A 322 4.29 -4.68 -5.54
CA VAL A 322 5.50 -4.25 -4.84
C VAL A 322 5.37 -4.56 -3.35
N CYS A 323 6.48 -4.88 -2.67
CA CYS A 323 6.45 -5.19 -1.25
C CYS A 323 7.07 -4.03 -0.45
N SER A 324 6.38 -3.61 0.62
CA SER A 324 6.88 -2.62 1.58
C SER A 324 6.43 -2.97 2.99
N SER A 325 7.34 -2.93 3.97
CA SER A 325 6.99 -2.98 5.40
C SER A 325 6.16 -4.21 5.82
N GLY A 326 6.39 -5.37 5.18
CA GLY A 326 5.60 -6.58 5.44
C GLY A 326 4.19 -6.58 4.87
N SER A 327 3.90 -5.59 4.03
CA SER A 327 2.70 -5.50 3.23
C SER A 327 3.04 -5.66 1.77
N LEU A 328 2.36 -6.56 1.09
CA LEU A 328 2.33 -6.61 -0.36
C LEU A 328 1.31 -5.60 -0.86
N LEU A 329 1.71 -4.74 -1.80
CA LEU A 329 0.85 -3.76 -2.42
C LEU A 329 0.46 -4.24 -3.81
N ASP A 330 -0.81 -4.08 -4.15
CA ASP A 330 -1.36 -4.31 -5.48
C ASP A 330 -1.93 -3.00 -6.03
N PHE A 331 -1.25 -2.46 -7.04
CA PHE A 331 -1.71 -1.29 -7.79
C PHE A 331 -2.55 -1.76 -8.97
N VAL A 332 -3.87 -1.64 -8.85
CA VAL A 332 -4.81 -1.88 -9.93
C VAL A 332 -4.91 -0.60 -10.75
N THR A 333 -4.26 -0.58 -11.91
CA THR A 333 -4.12 0.62 -12.74
C THR A 333 -5.15 0.67 -13.89
N PRO A 334 -5.47 1.88 -14.40
CA PRO A 334 -6.36 2.03 -15.54
C PRO A 334 -5.84 1.25 -16.76
N SER A 335 -6.74 0.54 -17.43
CA SER A 335 -6.42 -0.22 -18.64
C SER A 335 -7.61 -0.17 -19.60
N SER A 336 -7.51 -0.82 -20.76
CA SER A 336 -8.67 -0.98 -21.67
C SER A 336 -9.85 -1.73 -21.04
N THR A 337 -9.60 -2.49 -19.97
CA THR A 337 -10.60 -3.33 -19.30
C THR A 337 -11.04 -2.82 -17.93
N ILE A 338 -10.29 -1.90 -17.32
CA ILE A 338 -10.57 -1.35 -15.99
C ILE A 338 -10.72 0.16 -16.10
N ARG A 339 -11.88 0.66 -15.67
CA ARG A 339 -12.13 2.10 -15.63
C ARG A 339 -11.40 2.74 -14.46
N HIS A 340 -11.16 4.04 -14.58
CA HIS A 340 -10.49 4.83 -13.56
C HIS A 340 -11.12 4.70 -12.14
N ASN A 341 -12.45 4.57 -12.06
CA ASN A 341 -13.16 4.46 -10.79
C ASN A 341 -13.04 3.07 -10.14
N GLU A 342 -12.71 2.04 -10.91
CA GLU A 342 -12.53 0.66 -10.45
C GLU A 342 -11.09 0.39 -10.00
N CYS A 343 -10.16 1.27 -10.36
CA CYS A 343 -8.77 1.23 -9.94
C CYS A 343 -8.68 1.37 -8.41
N ASN A 344 -7.60 0.86 -7.82
CA ASN A 344 -7.34 1.01 -6.40
C ASN A 344 -5.89 0.67 -6.06
N LEU A 345 -5.49 1.04 -4.85
CA LEU A 345 -4.31 0.50 -4.18
C LEU A 345 -4.78 -0.38 -3.03
N SER A 346 -4.50 -1.67 -3.14
CA SER A 346 -4.78 -2.65 -2.11
C SER A 346 -3.49 -3.14 -1.45
N SER A 347 -3.60 -3.56 -0.20
CA SER A 347 -2.49 -4.04 0.61
C SER A 347 -2.87 -5.37 1.25
N LEU A 348 -1.98 -6.36 1.13
CA LEU A 348 -2.04 -7.64 1.81
C LEU A 348 -0.96 -7.65 2.89
N GLU A 349 -1.38 -7.69 4.14
CA GLU A 349 -0.46 -7.86 5.27
C GLU A 349 0.04 -9.31 5.30
N LEU A 350 1.34 -9.53 5.19
CA LEU A 350 1.93 -10.87 4.99
C LEU A 350 1.88 -11.74 6.26
N ASP A 351 1.83 -11.13 7.44
CA ASP A 351 1.76 -11.85 8.71
C ASP A 351 0.35 -12.33 9.03
N SER A 352 -0.67 -11.52 8.74
CA SER A 352 -2.08 -11.84 8.98
C SER A 352 -2.79 -12.46 7.77
N LEU A 353 -2.19 -12.35 6.59
CA LEU A 353 -2.74 -12.74 5.28
C LEU A 353 -4.10 -12.10 4.99
N ARG A 354 -4.31 -10.86 5.46
CA ARG A 354 -5.53 -10.09 5.24
C ARG A 354 -5.32 -9.00 4.21
N TRP A 355 -6.21 -8.98 3.23
CA TRP A 355 -6.34 -7.89 2.28
C TRP A 355 -7.09 -6.71 2.88
N GLN A 356 -6.67 -5.52 2.48
CA GLN A 356 -7.30 -4.24 2.79
C GLN A 356 -7.15 -3.31 1.59
N ARG A 357 -8.14 -2.44 1.38
CA ARG A 357 -8.08 -1.40 0.36
C ARG A 357 -7.58 -0.10 1.01
N LEU A 358 -6.43 0.40 0.57
CA LEU A 358 -5.82 1.60 1.14
C LEU A 358 -6.40 2.87 0.51
N VAL A 359 -6.53 2.86 -0.82
CA VAL A 359 -6.87 4.04 -1.62
C VAL A 359 -7.75 3.64 -2.79
N GLU A 360 -8.73 4.48 -3.12
CA GLU A 360 -9.55 4.31 -4.32
C GLU A 360 -8.91 4.97 -5.54
N GLY A 361 -9.21 4.44 -6.73
CA GLY A 361 -8.67 4.89 -8.00
C GLY A 361 -8.70 6.40 -8.22
N PRO A 362 -9.83 7.09 -7.98
CA PRO A 362 -9.94 8.55 -8.14
C PRO A 362 -9.02 9.39 -7.25
N GLU A 363 -8.53 8.84 -6.15
CA GLU A 363 -7.58 9.52 -5.26
C GLU A 363 -6.13 9.34 -5.71
N LEU A 364 -5.82 8.24 -6.39
CA LEU A 364 -4.47 7.86 -6.75
C LEU A 364 -4.13 8.18 -8.21
N PHE A 365 -5.04 7.85 -9.12
CA PHE A 365 -4.83 7.99 -10.55
C PHE A 365 -5.53 9.24 -11.08
N LYS A 366 -5.01 9.77 -12.19
CA LYS A 366 -5.76 10.74 -13.02
C LYS A 366 -6.21 10.01 -14.29
N PRO A 367 -7.39 10.32 -14.85
CA PRO A 367 -7.80 9.77 -16.13
C PRO A 367 -6.84 10.22 -17.25
N GLY A 368 -6.78 9.47 -18.34
CA GLY A 368 -5.96 9.82 -19.52
C GLY A 368 -4.50 9.36 -19.46
N TYR A 369 -4.14 8.45 -18.56
CA TYR A 369 -2.78 7.89 -18.46
C TYR A 369 -2.80 6.36 -18.46
N LYS A 370 -1.78 5.76 -19.05
CA LYS A 370 -1.51 4.32 -19.04
C LYS A 370 -0.15 4.07 -18.40
N TRP A 371 -0.11 3.16 -17.43
CA TRP A 371 1.11 2.80 -16.70
C TRP A 371 1.66 1.47 -17.22
N HIS A 372 2.97 1.39 -17.42
CA HIS A 372 3.65 0.23 -18.01
C HIS A 372 4.63 -0.44 -17.05
N TYR A 373 5.26 0.34 -16.17
CA TYR A 373 6.26 -0.15 -15.23
C TYR A 373 6.04 0.41 -13.83
N CYS A 374 6.43 -0.36 -12.82
CA CYS A 374 6.39 0.03 -11.43
C CYS A 374 7.71 -0.34 -10.77
N THR A 375 8.28 0.56 -9.98
CA THR A 375 9.47 0.29 -9.17
C THR A 375 9.36 0.99 -7.82
N ILE A 376 10.09 0.50 -6.83
CA ILE A 376 10.06 0.98 -5.45
C ILE A 376 11.48 1.27 -4.98
N ASN A 377 11.66 2.27 -4.11
CA ASN A 377 12.96 2.51 -3.50
C ASN A 377 13.36 1.39 -2.52
N GLU A 378 14.66 1.33 -2.21
CA GLU A 378 15.22 0.35 -1.27
C GLU A 378 14.56 0.41 0.12
N ASP A 379 14.25 1.62 0.59
CA ASP A 379 13.57 1.82 1.87
C ASP A 379 12.11 1.36 1.85
N GLY A 380 11.49 1.15 0.68
CA GLY A 380 10.08 0.76 0.57
C GLY A 380 9.10 1.89 0.88
N THR A 381 9.51 3.15 0.81
CA THR A 381 8.70 4.32 1.17
C THR A 381 8.16 5.09 -0.03
N GLN A 382 8.75 4.91 -1.22
CA GLN A 382 8.36 5.61 -2.43
C GLN A 382 8.25 4.65 -3.59
N VAL A 383 7.16 4.77 -4.34
CA VAL A 383 6.89 3.98 -5.54
C VAL A 383 6.82 4.94 -6.73
N TRP A 384 7.35 4.50 -7.87
CA TRP A 384 7.23 5.20 -9.14
C TRP A 384 6.55 4.30 -10.15
N LEU A 385 5.46 4.82 -10.72
CA LEU A 385 4.82 4.26 -11.90
C LEU A 385 5.30 5.06 -13.12
N LEU A 386 5.79 4.37 -14.14
CA LEU A 386 6.25 4.96 -15.40
C LEU A 386 5.24 4.65 -16.50
N GLY A 387 4.83 5.68 -17.22
CA GLY A 387 3.68 5.61 -18.10
C GLY A 387 3.74 6.56 -19.30
N SER A 388 2.63 6.59 -20.02
CA SER A 388 2.36 7.47 -21.15
C SER A 388 0.93 8.03 -21.08
N PRO A 389 0.62 9.15 -21.75
CA PRO A 389 -0.76 9.57 -21.97
C PRO A 389 -1.55 8.50 -22.75
N ALA A 390 -2.87 8.43 -22.53
CA ALA A 390 -3.77 7.46 -23.16
C ALA A 390 -4.32 7.92 -24.52
N ASP A 391 -4.41 9.25 -24.77
CA ASP A 391 -5.15 9.84 -25.90
C ASP A 391 -4.31 10.16 -27.15
N GLU A 392 -3.01 9.83 -27.18
CA GLU A 392 -2.14 10.08 -28.37
C GLU A 392 -2.29 9.01 -29.48
N ALA A 393 -3.50 8.46 -29.66
CA ALA A 393 -3.79 7.46 -30.69
C ALA A 393 -4.33 8.04 -32.01
N THR A 394 -4.44 9.37 -32.17
CA THR A 394 -5.13 9.99 -33.32
C THR A 394 -4.24 10.66 -34.37
N THR A 395 -2.92 10.53 -34.30
CA THR A 395 -2.03 10.95 -35.40
C THR A 395 -0.84 10.01 -35.55
N SER A 396 -0.85 9.25 -36.64
CA SER A 396 0.28 8.56 -37.31
C SER A 396 1.59 8.39 -36.51
N THR A 397 1.95 7.13 -36.21
CA THR A 397 3.35 6.68 -35.98
C THR A 397 4.15 7.46 -34.93
N GLN A 398 3.52 7.93 -33.84
CA GLN A 398 4.28 8.36 -32.66
C GLN A 398 4.47 7.16 -31.73
N GLU A 399 5.72 6.73 -31.59
CA GLU A 399 6.15 5.71 -30.63
C GLU A 399 5.63 6.09 -29.23
N LEU A 400 4.87 5.20 -28.59
CA LEU A 400 4.48 5.38 -27.19
C LEU A 400 5.76 5.48 -26.35
N GLN A 401 5.99 6.60 -25.67
CA GLN A 401 7.19 6.85 -24.87
C GLN A 401 6.88 6.94 -23.37
N LEU A 402 7.82 6.52 -22.52
CA LEU A 402 7.77 6.69 -21.05
C LEU A 402 7.98 8.16 -20.66
N SER A 403 6.95 8.94 -20.94
CA SER A 403 6.90 10.39 -20.83
C SER A 403 6.37 10.87 -19.49
N GLU A 404 5.71 10.00 -18.72
CA GLU A 404 5.02 10.37 -17.47
C GLU A 404 5.52 9.51 -16.31
N VAL A 405 5.71 10.16 -15.15
CA VAL A 405 6.09 9.51 -13.89
C VAL A 405 5.08 9.90 -12.82
N LEU A 406 4.43 8.90 -12.22
CA LEU A 406 3.62 9.09 -11.02
C LEU A 406 4.43 8.64 -9.80
N ALA A 407 4.82 9.61 -8.97
CA ALA A 407 5.50 9.35 -7.71
C ALA A 407 4.47 9.22 -6.58
N VAL A 408 4.46 8.06 -5.93
CA VAL A 408 3.55 7.72 -4.84
C VAL A 408 4.35 7.58 -3.55
N ASP A 409 4.10 8.49 -2.60
CA ASP A 409 4.69 8.45 -1.26
C ASP A 409 3.86 7.51 -0.37
N LEU A 410 4.40 6.34 -0.08
CA LEU A 410 3.73 5.32 0.70
C LEU A 410 3.58 5.68 2.18
N LYS A 411 4.38 6.63 2.68
CA LYS A 411 4.25 7.12 4.08
C LYS A 411 2.91 7.78 4.32
N ARG A 412 2.34 8.43 3.30
CA ARG A 412 1.00 9.03 3.36
C ARG A 412 -0.10 8.00 3.63
N TYR A 413 0.14 6.74 3.24
CA TYR A 413 -0.77 5.62 3.45
C TYR A 413 -0.36 4.76 4.63
N GLY A 414 0.58 5.23 5.46
CA GLY A 414 1.00 4.59 6.69
C GLY A 414 2.03 3.46 6.53
N LEU A 415 2.66 3.35 5.36
CA LEU A 415 3.72 2.36 5.09
C LEU A 415 5.08 3.03 5.26
N LEU A 416 5.81 2.63 6.30
CA LEU A 416 6.94 3.40 6.85
C LEU A 416 8.29 3.02 6.27
N GLY A 417 8.32 1.95 5.50
CA GLY A 417 9.52 1.38 4.93
C GLY A 417 10.24 0.43 5.88
N SER A 418 11.35 -0.10 5.38
CA SER A 418 12.14 -1.15 6.03
C SER A 418 13.27 -0.62 6.92
N GLN A 419 13.29 0.69 7.23
CA GLN A 419 14.30 1.30 8.12
C GLN A 419 14.03 0.93 9.59
N ASP A 420 14.40 -0.32 9.90
CA ASP A 420 14.71 -0.95 11.19
C ASP A 420 14.20 -2.40 11.16
N SER A 421 14.85 -3.22 10.32
CA SER A 421 14.53 -4.64 10.09
C SER A 421 14.63 -5.53 11.35
N THR A 422 15.19 -5.03 12.46
CA THR A 422 15.20 -5.69 13.76
C THR A 422 14.04 -5.28 14.67
N LEU A 423 13.43 -4.11 14.46
CA LEU A 423 12.27 -3.62 15.22
C LEU A 423 10.95 -3.92 14.50
N SER A 424 10.96 -3.99 13.17
CA SER A 424 9.74 -4.20 12.36
C SER A 424 9.13 -5.59 12.54
N SER A 425 9.92 -6.63 12.82
CA SER A 425 9.38 -7.97 13.10
C SER A 425 8.72 -8.09 14.48
N GLU A 426 9.20 -7.33 15.47
CA GLU A 426 8.53 -7.26 16.79
C GLU A 426 7.34 -6.30 16.72
N GLN A 427 7.48 -5.16 16.06
CA GLN A 427 6.40 -4.19 15.91
C GLN A 427 5.23 -4.72 15.07
N ASN A 428 5.48 -5.48 14.00
CA ASN A 428 4.42 -6.14 13.24
C ASN A 428 3.90 -7.41 13.93
N ARG A 429 4.70 -8.11 14.75
CA ARG A 429 4.15 -9.13 15.68
C ARG A 429 3.21 -8.50 16.69
N ILE A 430 3.51 -7.29 17.15
CA ILE A 430 2.65 -6.52 18.05
C ILE A 430 1.39 -6.11 17.29
N LEU A 431 1.46 -5.46 16.13
CA LEU A 431 0.27 -5.12 15.30
C LEU A 431 -0.57 -6.34 14.87
N ALA A 432 0.06 -7.51 14.66
CA ALA A 432 -0.63 -8.78 14.40
C ALA A 432 -1.29 -9.34 15.67
N SER A 433 -0.64 -9.17 16.83
CA SER A 433 -1.23 -9.48 18.14
C SER A 433 -2.38 -8.53 18.49
N GLU A 434 -2.34 -7.27 18.05
CA GLU A 434 -3.39 -6.26 18.25
C GLU A 434 -4.73 -6.61 17.57
N ARG A 435 -4.72 -7.51 16.57
CA ARG A 435 -5.94 -8.05 15.95
C ARG A 435 -6.38 -9.40 16.53
N GLN A 436 -5.46 -10.15 17.13
CA GLN A 436 -5.76 -11.45 17.75
C GLN A 436 -6.23 -11.30 19.22
N THR A 437 -5.91 -10.21 19.90
CA THR A 437 -6.38 -9.89 21.25
C THR A 437 -7.90 -9.73 21.35
N VAL A 438 -8.59 -9.51 20.23
CA VAL A 438 -10.07 -9.46 20.19
C VAL A 438 -10.71 -10.81 20.56
N HIS A 439 -9.99 -11.93 20.49
CA HIS A 439 -10.56 -13.26 20.74
C HIS A 439 -10.00 -14.05 21.92
N ASN A 440 -8.97 -13.59 22.64
CA ASN A 440 -8.48 -14.32 23.82
C ASN A 440 -7.81 -13.39 24.83
N ALA A 441 -8.60 -12.60 25.56
CA ALA A 441 -8.14 -11.91 26.77
C ALA A 441 -7.98 -12.85 27.98
N SER A 442 -8.03 -14.18 27.81
CA SER A 442 -8.01 -15.15 28.91
C SER A 442 -7.03 -16.32 28.77
N ALA A 443 -6.10 -16.32 27.82
CA ALA A 443 -5.15 -17.42 27.71
C ALA A 443 -3.73 -16.96 27.33
N PHE A 444 -2.85 -17.00 28.33
CA PHE A 444 -1.39 -17.12 28.28
C PHE A 444 -0.71 -17.19 26.90
N GLY A 445 0.25 -16.28 26.64
CA GLY A 445 1.51 -16.69 26.00
C GLY A 445 2.21 -15.69 25.06
N VAL A 446 3.44 -15.36 25.47
CA VAL A 446 4.65 -15.09 24.66
C VAL A 446 4.91 -13.66 24.16
N GLY A 447 5.56 -12.89 25.04
CA GLY A 447 6.30 -11.66 24.73
C GLY A 447 7.04 -11.14 25.98
N SER A 448 7.96 -11.94 26.53
CA SER A 448 8.68 -11.61 27.77
C SER A 448 9.88 -10.70 27.47
N GLY A 449 9.67 -9.39 27.65
CA GLY A 449 10.71 -8.39 27.78
C GLY A 449 10.36 -7.46 28.93
N LEU A 450 11.36 -6.82 29.57
CA LEU A 450 11.17 -5.91 30.70
C LEU A 450 10.03 -4.87 30.45
N GLY A 451 9.85 -4.43 29.20
CA GLY A 451 8.78 -3.48 28.84
C GLY A 451 7.36 -4.02 29.01
N ALA A 452 7.12 -5.31 28.78
CA ALA A 452 5.80 -5.93 28.97
C ALA A 452 5.44 -6.04 30.47
N ASP A 453 6.43 -6.34 31.31
CA ASP A 453 6.26 -6.37 32.76
C ASP A 453 5.96 -4.98 33.34
N PHE A 454 6.64 -3.93 32.83
CA PHE A 454 6.33 -2.54 33.21
C PHE A 454 4.95 -2.07 32.75
N ALA A 455 4.43 -2.59 31.63
CA ALA A 455 3.08 -2.26 31.17
C ALA A 455 2.00 -2.85 32.09
N LEU A 456 2.24 -4.01 32.71
CA LEU A 456 1.30 -4.63 33.66
C LEU A 456 1.13 -3.83 34.96
N ILE A 457 2.14 -3.06 35.35
CA ILE A 457 2.14 -2.21 36.55
C ILE A 457 1.85 -0.73 36.23
N PHE A 458 1.45 -0.43 35.00
CA PHE A 458 1.04 0.91 34.58
C PHE A 458 -0.20 1.37 35.34
N ASP A 459 -0.20 2.64 35.77
CA ASP A 459 -1.33 3.29 36.45
C ASP A 459 -1.77 2.58 37.75
N GLN A 460 -0.84 1.88 38.39
CA GLN A 460 -1.04 1.25 39.69
C GLN A 460 -0.46 2.13 40.81
N PRO A 461 -1.22 2.36 41.91
CA PRO A 461 -0.72 3.12 43.03
C PRO A 461 0.51 2.44 43.67
N PRO A 462 1.41 3.20 44.30
CA PRO A 462 2.66 2.67 44.86
C PRO A 462 2.43 1.62 45.96
N GLU A 463 1.24 1.60 46.57
CA GLU A 463 0.82 0.59 47.55
C GLU A 463 0.66 -0.82 46.94
N SER A 464 0.46 -0.91 45.62
CA SER A 464 0.32 -2.17 44.88
C SER A 464 1.67 -2.80 44.47
N ASN A 465 2.79 -2.43 45.11
CA ASN A 465 4.16 -2.79 44.71
C ASN A 465 4.57 -2.35 43.29
N SER A 466 3.89 -1.38 42.69
CA SER A 466 4.23 -0.91 41.34
C SER A 466 5.54 -0.11 41.29
N MET A 467 6.03 0.42 42.42
CA MET A 467 7.19 1.32 42.47
C MET A 467 7.06 2.58 41.59
N SER A 468 5.83 3.03 41.32
CA SER A 468 5.60 4.30 40.62
C SER A 468 6.18 5.48 41.40
N ASP A 469 6.99 6.30 40.73
CA ASP A 469 7.79 7.36 41.34
C ASP A 469 7.46 8.77 40.81
N PHE A 470 6.45 8.87 39.92
CA PHE A 470 5.97 10.13 39.35
C PHE A 470 4.45 10.12 39.16
N ILE A 471 3.82 11.27 39.32
CA ILE A 471 2.36 11.42 39.18
C ILE A 471 2.06 12.43 38.08
N ILE A 472 1.16 12.06 37.16
CA ILE A 472 0.65 12.96 36.13
C ILE A 472 -0.85 13.20 36.34
N THR A 473 -1.30 14.44 36.22
CA THR A 473 -2.72 14.79 36.19
C THR A 473 -3.10 15.42 34.86
N ALA A 474 -4.37 15.32 34.48
CA ALA A 474 -4.91 15.82 33.22
C ALA A 474 -6.19 16.63 33.45
N ASN A 475 -6.76 17.19 32.38
CA ASN A 475 -8.10 17.77 32.43
C ASN A 475 -9.15 16.66 32.48
N LEU A 476 -10.27 16.88 33.15
CA LEU A 476 -11.39 15.95 33.12
C LEU A 476 -11.92 15.78 31.69
N ASP A 477 -12.28 14.55 31.33
CA ASP A 477 -13.00 14.29 30.08
C ASP A 477 -14.34 15.01 30.16
N THR A 478 -14.69 15.80 29.14
CA THR A 478 -15.96 16.53 29.10
C THR A 478 -17.11 15.55 28.98
N VAL A 479 -17.65 15.10 30.11
CA VAL A 479 -18.89 14.33 30.18
C VAL A 479 -19.89 15.21 30.91
N ASP A 480 -20.91 15.64 30.18
CA ASP A 480 -22.16 16.24 30.66
C ASP A 480 -22.07 17.19 31.87
N ASP A 481 -21.99 18.50 31.63
CA ASP A 481 -22.66 19.45 32.52
C ASP A 481 -23.01 20.74 31.76
N ASP A 482 -24.31 20.91 31.53
CA ASP A 482 -24.98 22.12 31.06
C ASP A 482 -24.76 23.36 31.97
N GLU A 483 -23.92 23.29 33.02
CA GLU A 483 -23.69 24.41 33.96
C GLU A 483 -22.36 25.18 33.78
N ALA A 484 -21.42 24.73 32.93
CA ALA A 484 -20.12 25.42 32.82
C ALA A 484 -20.12 26.67 31.90
N SER A 485 -21.22 26.93 31.19
CA SER A 485 -21.28 28.01 30.19
C SER A 485 -21.57 29.41 30.75
N GLU A 486 -22.05 29.55 31.99
CA GLU A 486 -22.35 30.87 32.57
C GLU A 486 -21.16 31.51 33.32
N VAL A 487 -20.23 30.72 33.87
CA VAL A 487 -19.21 31.24 34.80
C VAL A 487 -18.06 31.97 34.10
N SER A 488 -17.80 31.69 32.82
CA SER A 488 -16.71 32.33 32.06
C SER A 488 -17.02 33.75 31.57
N SER A 489 -18.25 34.24 31.77
CA SER A 489 -18.66 35.57 31.30
C SER A 489 -18.52 36.69 32.34
N GLN A 490 -18.41 36.37 33.63
CA GLN A 490 -18.49 37.38 34.71
C GLN A 490 -17.16 37.83 35.33
N LEU A 491 -16.02 37.24 34.98
CA LEU A 491 -14.72 37.62 35.58
C LEU A 491 -13.96 38.74 34.83
N ARG A 492 -14.54 39.33 33.78
CA ARG A 492 -14.01 40.54 33.17
C ARG A 492 -14.64 41.77 33.83
N PHE A 493 -14.19 42.16 35.02
CA PHE A 493 -14.09 43.55 35.52
C PHE A 493 -13.82 43.58 37.04
N SER A 494 -12.55 43.66 37.45
CA SER A 494 -12.13 44.47 38.61
C SER A 494 -10.61 44.55 38.74
N PRO A 495 -10.02 45.76 38.81
CA PRO A 495 -8.61 45.97 39.07
C PRO A 495 -8.40 46.26 40.57
N ASN A 496 -7.79 45.31 41.30
CA ASN A 496 -6.90 45.56 42.45
C ASN A 496 -6.78 44.30 43.32
N SER A 497 -5.60 43.67 43.31
CA SER A 497 -4.87 43.29 44.52
C SER A 497 -3.57 42.60 44.13
N ALA A 498 -2.47 43.13 44.65
CA ALA A 498 -1.13 42.58 44.46
C ALA A 498 -0.82 41.54 45.54
N SER A 499 0.02 40.59 45.15
CA SER A 499 0.87 39.69 45.94
C SER A 499 0.22 38.57 46.79
N SER A 500 0.15 37.37 46.21
CA SER A 500 0.40 36.06 46.86
C SER A 500 0.71 35.00 45.79
N PRO A 501 1.51 33.95 46.06
CA PRO A 501 2.13 33.09 45.04
C PRO A 501 1.12 32.14 44.38
N MET A 502 1.34 31.85 43.09
CA MET A 502 0.59 30.90 42.24
C MET A 502 0.62 29.47 42.80
N PHE A 503 -0.28 29.16 43.72
CA PHE A 503 -0.90 27.84 43.80
C PHE A 503 -2.40 28.08 43.70
N LEU A 504 -2.97 27.64 42.58
CA LEU A 504 -4.39 27.76 42.28
C LEU A 504 -5.21 27.01 43.34
N SER A 505 -6.32 27.61 43.74
CA SER A 505 -7.29 27.11 44.71
C SER A 505 -7.93 25.78 44.29
N ASP A 506 -8.21 24.93 45.28
CA ASP A 506 -8.89 23.64 45.15
C ASP A 506 -10.25 23.75 44.45
N THR A 507 -10.56 22.68 43.70
CA THR A 507 -11.83 22.32 43.03
C THR A 507 -12.18 23.03 41.72
N SER A 508 -11.94 22.35 40.58
CA SER A 508 -13.02 22.01 39.61
C SER A 508 -12.61 21.33 38.29
N ASN A 509 -11.32 21.20 37.89
CA ASN A 509 -10.98 20.65 36.55
C ASN A 509 -9.79 19.66 36.47
N ILE A 510 -9.38 19.03 37.58
CA ILE A 510 -8.21 18.13 37.60
C ILE A 510 -8.67 16.67 37.71
N SER A 511 -8.14 15.81 36.86
CA SER A 511 -8.44 14.37 36.82
C SER A 511 -7.88 13.60 38.02
N GLN A 512 -8.21 12.30 38.07
CA GLN A 512 -7.53 11.35 38.97
C GLN A 512 -6.02 11.28 38.66
N PRO A 513 -5.18 11.05 39.68
CA PRO A 513 -3.72 10.95 39.51
C PRO A 513 -3.34 9.67 38.74
N ILE A 514 -2.57 9.84 37.68
CA ILE A 514 -2.01 8.74 36.87
C ILE A 514 -0.62 8.41 37.41
N HIS A 515 -0.43 7.16 37.81
CA HIS A 515 0.82 6.69 38.42
C HIS A 515 1.78 6.13 37.36
N VAL A 516 2.98 6.73 37.25
CA VAL A 516 3.95 6.39 36.20
C VAL A 516 5.40 6.34 36.70
N HIS A 517 6.27 5.75 35.89
CA HIS A 517 7.70 5.54 36.16
C HIS A 517 8.55 6.56 35.41
N LYS A 518 9.36 7.35 36.14
CA LYS A 518 10.28 8.35 35.57
C LYS A 518 11.22 7.77 34.54
N MET A 519 11.70 6.54 34.77
CA MET A 519 12.64 5.87 33.86
C MET A 519 12.06 5.72 32.45
N ILE A 520 10.78 5.35 32.33
CA ILE A 520 10.11 5.19 31.03
C ILE A 520 9.90 6.56 30.36
N LEU A 521 9.46 7.56 31.13
CA LEU A 521 9.26 8.92 30.63
C LEU A 521 10.58 9.50 30.09
N GLN A 522 11.70 9.36 30.81
CA GLN A 522 13.00 9.86 30.35
C GLN A 522 13.55 9.09 29.13
N ALA A 523 13.25 7.80 29.03
CA ALA A 523 13.72 6.97 27.93
C ALA A 523 12.95 7.24 26.63
N ARG A 524 11.61 7.36 26.71
CA ARG A 524 10.73 7.36 25.53
C ARG A 524 10.03 8.68 25.23
N TRP A 525 10.09 9.67 26.13
CA TRP A 525 9.51 11.00 25.91
C TRP A 525 10.60 12.08 25.85
N PRO A 526 11.05 12.49 24.64
CA PRO A 526 12.15 13.45 24.46
C PRO A 526 11.91 14.80 25.14
N HIS A 527 10.66 15.26 25.18
CA HIS A 527 10.29 16.49 25.88
C HIS A 527 10.52 16.36 27.39
N PHE A 528 10.06 15.27 28.01
CA PHE A 528 10.28 15.03 29.44
C PHE A 528 11.75 14.88 29.80
N LYS A 529 12.54 14.20 28.95
CA LYS A 529 13.99 14.11 29.14
C LYS A 529 14.64 15.49 29.22
N ARG A 530 14.26 16.42 28.33
CA ARG A 530 14.75 17.81 28.33
C ARG A 530 14.28 18.58 29.57
N LEU A 531 12.99 18.48 29.89
CA LEU A 531 12.38 19.13 31.05
C LEU A 531 13.04 18.69 32.36
N TYR A 532 13.24 17.38 32.54
CA TYR A 532 13.84 16.81 33.73
C TYR A 532 15.34 17.15 33.84
N ALA A 533 16.07 17.19 32.73
CA ALA A 533 17.47 17.63 32.70
C ALA A 533 17.63 19.11 33.08
N ALA A 534 16.63 19.95 32.80
CA ALA A 534 16.60 21.36 33.15
C ALA A 534 16.29 21.64 34.64
N LYS A 535 16.02 20.60 35.45
CA LYS A 535 15.71 20.71 36.90
C LYS A 535 14.58 21.71 37.21
N MET A 536 13.53 21.70 36.38
CA MET A 536 12.33 22.52 36.57
C MET A 536 11.47 22.05 37.77
N ILE A 537 10.32 22.68 38.00
CA ILE A 537 9.45 22.43 39.16
C ILE A 537 9.06 20.95 39.28
N GLU A 538 8.85 20.28 38.16
CA GLU A 538 8.47 18.87 38.05
C GLU A 538 9.58 17.93 38.58
N TYR A 539 10.84 18.37 38.50
CA TYR A 539 11.97 17.65 39.10
C TYR A 539 11.87 17.62 40.62
N GLN A 540 11.42 18.73 41.23
CA GLN A 540 11.32 18.86 42.68
C GLN A 540 10.03 18.25 43.23
N THR A 541 8.91 18.41 42.53
CA THR A 541 7.60 17.95 42.99
C THR A 541 7.30 16.50 42.64
N SER A 542 8.01 15.90 41.67
CA SER A 542 7.67 14.59 41.07
C SER A 542 6.21 14.53 40.57
N ARG A 543 5.67 15.69 40.16
CA ARG A 543 4.30 15.86 39.67
C ARG A 543 4.29 16.73 38.41
N MET A 544 3.46 16.37 37.44
CA MET A 544 3.24 17.15 36.21
C MET A 544 1.75 17.21 35.88
N HIS A 545 1.29 18.34 35.34
CA HIS A 545 -0.07 18.48 34.82
C HIS A 545 -0.03 18.67 33.30
N ILE A 546 -0.86 17.94 32.58
CA ILE A 546 -1.00 18.02 31.12
C ILE A 546 -2.39 18.56 30.78
N PRO A 547 -2.50 19.71 30.09
CA PRO A 547 -3.79 20.36 29.83
C PRO A 547 -4.55 19.74 28.64
N GLU A 548 -4.64 18.41 28.60
CA GLU A 548 -5.37 17.62 27.60
C GLU A 548 -6.37 16.68 28.31
N PRO A 549 -7.38 16.14 27.61
CA PRO A 549 -8.36 15.23 28.22
C PRO A 549 -7.71 14.00 28.86
N TYR A 550 -8.24 13.56 30.00
CA TYR A 550 -7.72 12.45 30.79
C TYR A 550 -7.59 11.16 29.98
N SER A 551 -8.59 10.82 29.16
CA SER A 551 -8.56 9.63 28.31
C SER A 551 -7.37 9.65 27.34
N VAL A 552 -7.14 10.79 26.70
CA VAL A 552 -6.06 11.01 25.72
C VAL A 552 -4.69 10.94 26.38
N VAL A 553 -4.53 11.60 27.54
CA VAL A 553 -3.26 11.58 28.29
C VAL A 553 -2.94 10.17 28.76
N ARG A 554 -3.95 9.42 29.21
CA ARG A 554 -3.78 8.04 29.66
C ARG A 554 -3.39 7.12 28.49
N ALA A 555 -4.03 7.28 27.32
CA ALA A 555 -3.66 6.57 26.10
C ALA A 555 -2.22 6.87 25.66
N PHE A 556 -1.84 8.15 25.66
CA PHE A 556 -0.48 8.59 25.32
C PHE A 556 0.57 8.00 26.27
N LEU A 557 0.30 8.01 27.57
CA LEU A 557 1.22 7.45 28.55
C LEU A 557 1.33 5.94 28.40
N TYR A 558 0.22 5.24 28.14
CA TYR A 558 0.24 3.80 27.87
C TYR A 558 1.08 3.45 26.64
N TYR A 559 0.98 4.25 25.57
CA TYR A 559 1.85 4.12 24.40
C TYR A 559 3.34 4.20 24.74
N LEU A 560 3.75 5.03 25.71
CA LEU A 560 5.17 5.08 26.12
C LEU A 560 5.65 3.77 26.77
N TYR A 561 4.76 2.93 27.29
CA TYR A 561 5.10 1.62 27.86
C TYR A 561 5.06 0.52 26.79
N THR A 562 4.04 0.52 25.95
CA THR A 562 3.74 -0.60 25.04
C THR A 562 4.20 -0.37 23.61
N ASP A 563 4.45 0.88 23.22
CA ASP A 563 4.69 1.29 21.83
C ASP A 563 3.54 0.91 20.87
N SER A 564 2.35 0.71 21.45
CA SER A 564 1.14 0.27 20.77
C SER A 564 0.03 1.30 20.95
N ILE A 565 -0.75 1.49 19.89
CA ILE A 565 -1.95 2.34 19.88
C ILE A 565 -3.20 1.51 19.64
N ALA A 566 -3.20 0.22 20.00
CA ALA A 566 -4.30 -0.72 19.76
C ALA A 566 -5.57 -0.34 20.55
N PRO A 567 -6.76 -0.77 20.10
CA PRO A 567 -7.95 -0.62 20.90
C PRO A 567 -7.78 -1.44 22.19
N HIS A 568 -7.81 -0.75 23.33
CA HIS A 568 -7.70 -1.36 24.65
C HIS A 568 -8.88 -0.87 25.50
N PRO A 569 -9.64 -1.78 26.14
CA PRO A 569 -10.87 -1.42 26.86
C PRO A 569 -10.65 -0.32 27.91
N ASP A 570 -9.50 -0.35 28.57
CA ASP A 570 -9.20 0.62 29.64
C ASP A 570 -8.43 1.87 29.17
N PHE A 571 -7.55 1.77 28.16
CA PHE A 571 -6.54 2.80 27.92
C PHE A 571 -6.66 3.53 26.57
N CYS A 572 -7.29 2.92 25.57
CA CYS A 572 -7.47 3.51 24.24
C CYS A 572 -8.76 2.94 23.67
N ARG A 573 -9.90 3.49 24.09
CA ARG A 573 -11.21 2.89 23.84
C ARG A 573 -11.72 3.27 22.46
N ASP A 574 -11.63 4.56 22.14
CA ASP A 574 -12.29 5.16 20.99
C ASP A 574 -11.32 5.87 20.05
N LEU A 575 -11.75 6.13 18.81
CA LEU A 575 -10.94 6.86 17.83
C LEU A 575 -10.71 8.32 18.22
N ASN A 576 -11.56 8.88 19.10
CA ASN A 576 -11.33 10.20 19.72
C ASN A 576 -10.02 10.24 20.51
N ASP A 577 -9.69 9.17 21.24
CA ASP A 577 -8.44 9.09 22.00
C ASP A 577 -7.24 9.13 21.06
N VAL A 578 -7.31 8.38 19.95
CA VAL A 578 -6.26 8.35 18.91
C VAL A 578 -6.12 9.69 18.20
N ALA A 579 -7.24 10.38 17.91
CA ALA A 579 -7.24 11.72 17.34
C ALA A 579 -6.68 12.77 18.31
N GLY A 580 -6.91 12.63 19.61
CA GLY A 580 -6.27 13.42 20.65
C GLY A 580 -4.76 13.13 20.75
N MET A 581 -4.37 11.85 20.69
CA MET A 581 -2.96 11.44 20.69
C MET A 581 -2.21 12.00 19.49
N LEU A 582 -2.86 12.14 18.32
CA LEU A 582 -2.28 12.80 17.14
C LEU A 582 -1.88 14.25 17.46
N VAL A 583 -2.75 14.98 18.18
CA VAL A 583 -2.46 16.35 18.63
C VAL A 583 -1.27 16.37 19.59
N MET A 584 -1.24 15.48 20.58
CA MET A 584 -0.12 15.36 21.52
C MET A 584 1.18 14.97 20.81
N ALA A 585 1.12 14.08 19.82
CA ALA A 585 2.29 13.66 19.06
C ALA A 585 2.91 14.81 18.27
N ASN A 586 2.08 15.70 17.72
CA ASN A 586 2.55 16.93 17.09
C ASN A 586 3.11 17.93 18.12
N LEU A 587 2.40 18.13 19.24
CA LEU A 587 2.80 19.06 20.30
C LEU A 587 4.16 18.69 20.92
N TYR A 588 4.42 17.41 21.13
CA TYR A 588 5.64 16.89 21.76
C TYR A 588 6.71 16.42 20.78
N ASP A 589 6.52 16.65 19.47
CA ASP A 589 7.45 16.25 18.40
C ASP A 589 7.81 14.76 18.44
N MET A 590 6.79 13.91 18.42
CA MET A 590 6.90 12.45 18.39
C MET A 590 6.48 11.92 17.02
N PRO A 591 7.39 11.90 16.01
CA PRO A 591 7.04 11.61 14.62
C PRO A 591 6.49 10.19 14.42
N ARG A 592 7.00 9.21 15.18
CA ARG A 592 6.54 7.82 15.10
C ARG A 592 5.10 7.65 15.58
N LEU A 593 4.75 8.24 16.73
CA LEU A 593 3.38 8.23 17.26
C LEU A 593 2.42 8.97 16.32
N ARG A 594 2.82 10.16 15.85
CA ARG A 594 2.04 10.97 14.91
C ARG A 594 1.62 10.14 13.69
N LEU A 595 2.57 9.40 13.14
CA LEU A 595 2.40 8.59 11.96
C LEU A 595 1.56 7.32 12.19
N LEU A 596 1.71 6.67 13.35
CA LEU A 596 0.84 5.58 13.77
C LEU A 596 -0.62 6.06 13.92
N CYS A 597 -0.84 7.23 14.54
CA CYS A 597 -2.17 7.81 14.66
C CYS A 597 -2.77 8.14 13.29
N VAL A 598 -2.02 8.78 12.38
CA VAL A 598 -2.50 9.06 11.02
C VAL A 598 -2.91 7.78 10.29
N ASN A 599 -2.08 6.73 10.36
CA ASN A 599 -2.38 5.43 9.76
C ASN A 599 -3.68 4.85 10.31
N ARG A 600 -3.79 4.72 11.63
CA ARG A 600 -4.97 4.12 12.26
C ARG A 600 -6.25 4.92 11.97
N LEU A 601 -6.20 6.23 12.17
CA LEU A 601 -7.33 7.11 11.93
C LEU A 601 -7.78 7.06 10.47
N SER A 602 -6.85 7.01 9.51
CA SER A 602 -7.19 6.95 8.08
C SER A 602 -7.88 5.66 7.63
N ARG A 603 -7.66 4.56 8.37
CA ARG A 603 -8.18 3.21 8.08
C ARG A 603 -9.51 2.96 8.76
N GLU A 604 -9.70 3.50 9.96
CA GLU A 604 -10.85 3.23 10.83
C GLU A 604 -11.85 4.41 10.84
N ILE A 605 -11.78 5.36 9.90
CA ILE A 605 -12.75 6.48 9.82
C ILE A 605 -14.19 5.93 9.81
N ASP A 606 -14.98 6.36 10.79
CA ASP A 606 -16.38 6.02 10.94
C ASP A 606 -17.26 7.28 10.97
N ILE A 607 -18.57 7.07 10.98
CA ILE A 607 -19.55 8.17 10.94
C ILE A 607 -19.49 9.03 12.20
N GLU A 608 -19.26 8.41 13.36
CA GLU A 608 -19.30 9.08 14.66
C GLU A 608 -18.10 10.01 14.87
N HIS A 609 -16.91 9.58 14.44
CA HIS A 609 -15.65 10.27 14.72
C HIS A 609 -15.11 11.11 13.55
N ALA A 610 -15.60 10.93 12.31
CA ALA A 610 -15.06 11.60 11.12
C ALA A 610 -14.92 13.13 11.26
N ALA A 611 -15.91 13.80 11.85
CA ALA A 611 -15.89 15.25 12.04
C ALA A 611 -14.77 15.69 13.01
N VAL A 612 -14.59 14.97 14.11
CA VAL A 612 -13.53 15.24 15.10
C VAL A 612 -12.16 14.95 14.49
N ILE A 613 -12.02 13.82 13.78
CA ILE A 613 -10.78 13.45 13.09
C ILE A 613 -10.37 14.55 12.09
N TRP A 614 -11.33 15.07 11.32
CA TRP A 614 -11.10 16.17 10.38
C TRP A 614 -10.54 17.42 11.08
N GLU A 615 -11.15 17.83 12.20
CA GLU A 615 -10.70 19.01 12.94
C GLU A 615 -9.30 18.81 13.54
N ARG A 616 -9.05 17.65 14.15
CA ARG A 616 -7.76 17.33 14.79
C ARG A 616 -6.63 17.17 13.77
N ALA A 617 -6.93 16.62 12.60
CA ALA A 617 -6.00 16.60 11.46
C ALA A 617 -5.66 18.02 11.00
N GLY A 618 -6.64 18.93 10.95
CA GLY A 618 -6.41 20.34 10.63
C GLY A 618 -5.51 21.06 11.64
N ARG A 619 -5.68 20.80 12.95
CA ARG A 619 -4.83 21.40 13.99
C ARG A 619 -3.38 20.92 13.96
N THR A 620 -3.14 19.71 13.45
CA THR A 620 -1.80 19.10 13.37
C THR A 620 -1.10 19.35 12.04
N GLY A 621 -1.77 20.02 11.10
CA GLY A 621 -1.24 20.23 9.75
C GLY A 621 -1.13 18.94 8.95
N GLU A 622 -1.97 17.94 9.25
CA GLU A 622 -2.06 16.69 8.50
C GLU A 622 -3.06 16.84 7.36
N ASP A 623 -2.66 17.56 6.32
CA ASP A 623 -3.53 17.92 5.19
C ASP A 623 -4.15 16.69 4.51
N TRP A 624 -3.40 15.57 4.45
CA TRP A 624 -3.89 14.33 3.85
C TRP A 624 -5.01 13.67 4.63
N LEU A 625 -4.80 13.45 5.93
CA LEU A 625 -5.84 12.90 6.79
C LEU A 625 -7.05 13.83 6.84
N ARG A 626 -6.81 15.15 6.88
CA ARG A 626 -7.86 16.16 6.83
C ARG A 626 -8.69 16.04 5.56
N ALA A 627 -8.07 16.00 4.38
CA ALA A 627 -8.80 15.90 3.12
C ALA A 627 -9.60 14.60 3.00
N ARG A 628 -9.01 13.47 3.42
CA ARG A 628 -9.69 12.17 3.44
C ARG A 628 -10.90 12.18 4.38
N ALA A 629 -10.76 12.71 5.58
CA ALA A 629 -11.86 12.85 6.53
C ALA A 629 -12.94 13.80 6.00
N ALA A 630 -12.56 14.91 5.33
CA ALA A 630 -13.51 15.83 4.71
C ALA A 630 -14.37 15.15 3.64
N ARG A 631 -13.74 14.38 2.74
CA ARG A 631 -14.44 13.64 1.70
C ARG A 631 -15.39 12.60 2.30
N PHE A 632 -14.94 11.86 3.32
CA PHE A 632 -15.80 10.91 4.03
C PHE A 632 -16.99 11.63 4.69
N CYS A 633 -16.75 12.82 5.27
CA CYS A 633 -17.78 13.69 5.82
C CYS A 633 -18.84 14.07 4.79
N LEU A 634 -18.41 14.50 3.60
CA LEU A 634 -19.30 14.96 2.54
C LEU A 634 -20.08 13.80 1.90
N MET A 635 -19.46 12.63 1.72
CA MET A 635 -20.14 11.43 1.21
C MET A 635 -21.25 10.94 2.17
N ASN A 636 -21.05 11.09 3.48
CA ASN A 636 -21.98 10.64 4.51
C ASN A 636 -22.69 11.80 5.24
N TRP A 637 -22.78 12.97 4.58
CA TRP A 637 -23.14 14.25 5.21
C TRP A 637 -24.41 14.17 6.05
N GLY A 638 -25.46 13.54 5.51
CA GLY A 638 -26.74 13.42 6.19
C GLY A 638 -26.63 12.74 7.56
N ARG A 639 -25.76 11.74 7.72
CA ARG A 639 -25.58 11.06 9.02
C ARG A 639 -24.64 11.84 9.93
N ILE A 640 -23.59 12.43 9.36
CA ILE A 640 -22.52 13.11 10.11
C ILE A 640 -22.99 14.39 10.77
N VAL A 641 -23.85 15.18 10.12
CA VAL A 641 -24.41 16.41 10.73
C VAL A 641 -25.22 16.12 12.01
N ARG A 642 -25.64 14.87 12.23
CA ARG A 642 -26.41 14.47 13.41
C ARG A 642 -25.53 14.00 14.57
N THR A 643 -24.25 13.72 14.35
CA THR A 643 -23.35 13.19 15.38
C THR A 643 -22.93 14.28 16.37
N GLU A 644 -22.56 13.85 17.58
CA GLU A 644 -22.05 14.75 18.62
C GLU A 644 -20.72 15.39 18.20
N GLY A 645 -19.85 14.62 17.55
CA GLY A 645 -18.57 15.09 17.02
C GLY A 645 -18.69 16.23 16.00
N PHE A 646 -19.79 16.30 15.24
CA PHE A 646 -20.06 17.43 14.35
C PHE A 646 -20.57 18.65 15.11
N ARG A 647 -21.40 18.44 16.14
CA ARG A 647 -21.96 19.53 16.97
C ARG A 647 -20.91 20.22 17.82
N SER A 648 -19.83 19.52 18.18
CA SER A 648 -18.71 20.06 18.96
C SER A 648 -17.72 20.89 18.14
N LEU A 649 -17.84 20.90 16.80
CA LEU A 649 -16.97 21.69 15.93
C LEU A 649 -17.15 23.19 16.14
N SER A 650 -16.04 23.93 16.09
CA SER A 650 -16.08 25.39 16.12
C SER A 650 -16.83 25.97 14.90
N ARG A 651 -17.38 27.18 15.02
CA ARG A 651 -18.05 27.86 13.90
C ARG A 651 -17.15 28.00 12.67
N GLN A 652 -15.86 28.25 12.87
CA GLN A 652 -14.88 28.34 11.79
C GLN A 652 -14.65 26.98 11.14
N SER A 653 -14.44 25.94 11.96
CA SER A 653 -14.31 24.55 11.54
C SER A 653 -15.50 24.10 10.69
N LEU A 654 -16.73 24.46 11.07
CA LEU A 654 -17.93 24.14 10.29
C LEU A 654 -17.96 24.83 8.93
N MET A 655 -17.59 26.12 8.85
CA MET A 655 -17.53 26.84 7.57
C MET A 655 -16.47 26.24 6.65
N GLU A 656 -15.27 25.96 7.18
CA GLU A 656 -14.16 25.35 6.43
C GLU A 656 -14.52 23.94 5.93
N LEU A 657 -15.27 23.13 6.71
CA LEU A 657 -15.71 21.81 6.27
C LEU A 657 -16.77 21.88 5.15
N CYS A 658 -17.68 22.86 5.22
CA CYS A 658 -18.65 23.12 4.15
C CYS A 658 -17.98 23.65 2.87
N GLU A 659 -16.95 24.47 3.00
CA GLU A 659 -16.14 24.99 1.89
C GLU A 659 -15.22 23.93 1.27
N ALA A 660 -14.90 22.85 2.01
CA ALA A 660 -14.14 21.71 1.49
C ALA A 660 -14.94 20.87 0.47
N GLY A 661 -16.25 21.11 0.34
CA GLY A 661 -17.09 20.52 -0.69
C GLY A 661 -16.79 21.09 -2.08
N ASP A 662 -16.93 20.26 -3.11
CA ASP A 662 -16.76 20.69 -4.49
C ASP A 662 -17.77 21.79 -4.83
N MET A 663 -17.30 22.94 -5.32
CA MET A 663 -18.15 24.09 -5.65
C MET A 663 -19.12 23.80 -6.81
N GLU A 664 -18.95 22.68 -7.51
CA GLU A 664 -19.83 22.19 -8.57
C GLU A 664 -20.93 21.22 -8.07
N GLY A 665 -21.11 21.08 -6.75
CA GLY A 665 -22.00 20.11 -6.11
C GLY A 665 -23.34 19.87 -6.84
N ARG A 666 -23.42 18.75 -7.58
CA ARG A 666 -24.68 18.18 -8.08
C ARG A 666 -25.42 17.54 -6.91
N VAL A 667 -26.67 17.93 -6.69
CA VAL A 667 -27.59 17.16 -5.85
C VAL A 667 -27.92 15.88 -6.59
N VAL A 668 -27.26 14.79 -6.20
CA VAL A 668 -27.54 13.46 -6.71
C VAL A 668 -28.86 12.96 -6.12
N GLY A 669 -29.88 12.84 -6.96
CA GLY A 669 -31.18 12.27 -6.60
C GLY A 669 -31.09 10.75 -6.40
N GLY A 670 -32.01 10.21 -5.59
CA GLY A 670 -31.95 8.86 -5.02
C GLY A 670 -31.79 7.66 -5.97
N GLU A 671 -31.94 7.80 -7.29
CA GLU A 671 -31.71 6.69 -8.23
C GLU A 671 -30.21 6.40 -8.46
N GLU A 672 -29.32 7.36 -8.26
CA GLU A 672 -27.85 7.16 -8.34
C GLU A 672 -27.25 6.68 -6.99
N LEU A 673 -28.03 6.71 -5.90
CA LEU A 673 -27.64 6.13 -4.60
C LEU A 673 -27.79 4.60 -4.58
N ASP A 674 -28.69 4.04 -5.41
CA ASP A 674 -28.86 2.59 -5.52
C ASP A 674 -27.64 1.91 -6.19
N ASP A 675 -26.91 2.60 -7.07
CA ASP A 675 -25.66 2.09 -7.67
C ASP A 675 -24.44 2.20 -6.72
N ALA A 676 -24.54 2.99 -5.64
CA ALA A 676 -23.48 3.13 -4.63
C ALA A 676 -23.73 2.32 -3.35
N GLY A 677 -24.89 1.66 -3.22
CA GLY A 677 -25.34 0.97 -2.01
C GLY A 677 -25.73 -0.51 -2.16
N ALA A 678 -25.70 -1.07 -3.38
CA ALA A 678 -26.28 -2.38 -3.65
C ALA A 678 -25.39 -3.62 -3.38
N ASP A 679 -24.38 -3.54 -2.50
CA ASP A 679 -23.58 -4.73 -2.10
C ASP A 679 -23.70 -5.11 -0.61
N ALA A 680 -24.63 -4.48 0.13
CA ALA A 680 -24.98 -4.91 1.48
C ALA A 680 -26.49 -5.17 1.57
N PHE A 681 -26.86 -6.44 1.76
CA PHE A 681 -28.21 -6.98 1.99
C PHE A 681 -29.08 -7.32 0.77
N ALA A 682 -28.95 -8.56 0.28
CA ALA A 682 -30.11 -9.29 -0.26
C ALA A 682 -29.92 -10.82 -0.18
N PHE A 683 -30.31 -11.42 0.93
CA PHE A 683 -30.74 -12.82 0.98
C PHE A 683 -32.20 -12.90 0.52
N GLY A 684 -32.47 -13.63 -0.56
CA GLY A 684 -33.73 -14.35 -0.83
C GLY A 684 -34.98 -13.55 -1.23
N GLY A 685 -35.50 -13.85 -2.44
CA GLY A 685 -36.95 -13.93 -2.68
C GLY A 685 -37.59 -12.89 -3.61
N HIS A 686 -38.10 -13.41 -4.73
CA HIS A 686 -39.18 -12.89 -5.60
C HIS A 686 -39.01 -11.58 -6.38
N ARG A 687 -38.81 -11.76 -7.70
CA ARG A 687 -39.01 -10.75 -8.76
C ARG A 687 -40.47 -10.31 -8.84
N TYR A 688 -40.73 -9.01 -8.69
CA TYR A 688 -41.90 -8.35 -9.28
C TYR A 688 -41.43 -7.26 -10.24
N ARG A 689 -41.64 -7.48 -11.55
CA ARG A 689 -41.46 -6.50 -12.62
C ARG A 689 -42.62 -5.48 -12.54
N ARG A 690 -42.33 -4.20 -12.32
CA ARG A 690 -43.32 -3.12 -12.50
C ARG A 690 -42.96 -2.32 -13.77
N ARG A 691 -43.96 -2.19 -14.64
CA ARG A 691 -43.93 -1.56 -15.96
C ARG A 691 -44.57 -0.17 -15.82
N SER A 692 -43.93 0.90 -16.28
CA SER A 692 -44.53 2.24 -16.42
C SER A 692 -44.03 2.86 -17.74
N HIS A 693 -44.79 2.81 -18.83
CA HIS A 693 -45.74 3.86 -19.27
C HIS A 693 -45.11 5.26 -19.33
N ARG A 694 -44.61 5.64 -20.51
CA ARG A 694 -44.35 7.02 -20.94
C ARG A 694 -45.59 7.53 -21.72
N PRO A 695 -46.04 8.77 -21.52
CA PRO A 695 -47.04 9.39 -22.38
C PRO A 695 -46.39 10.12 -23.57
N SER A 696 -47.12 10.10 -24.69
CA SER A 696 -46.84 10.69 -26.00
C SER A 696 -47.38 12.11 -26.15
N GLU A 697 -46.68 12.95 -26.91
CA GLU A 697 -47.13 14.11 -27.72
C GLU A 697 -45.84 14.69 -28.36
N ALA A 698 -45.71 15.12 -29.63
CA ALA A 698 -46.59 15.21 -30.78
C ALA A 698 -45.72 15.31 -32.07
N ALA A 699 -46.15 14.59 -33.12
CA ALA A 699 -46.22 14.94 -34.53
C ALA A 699 -45.24 15.95 -35.17
N ASP A 700 -44.49 15.51 -36.20
CA ASP A 700 -44.60 16.12 -37.53
C ASP A 700 -44.19 15.13 -38.64
N GLU A 701 -44.81 15.30 -39.80
CA GLU A 701 -44.93 14.37 -40.92
C GLU A 701 -43.72 14.40 -41.86
N THR A 702 -43.38 13.27 -42.50
CA THR A 702 -42.94 13.25 -43.91
C THR A 702 -42.97 11.82 -44.47
N GLU A 703 -43.62 11.73 -45.63
CA GLU A 703 -43.98 10.56 -46.45
C GLU A 703 -42.77 9.86 -47.10
N GLY A 704 -42.96 8.60 -47.54
CA GLY A 704 -42.17 8.02 -48.63
C GLY A 704 -41.91 6.53 -48.59
N ASP A 705 -42.93 5.75 -48.96
CA ASP A 705 -42.95 4.53 -49.80
C ASP A 705 -41.95 3.36 -49.64
N ASP A 706 -42.59 2.18 -49.52
CA ASP A 706 -42.33 0.89 -50.18
C ASP A 706 -41.01 0.13 -49.94
N GLU A 707 -41.05 -1.07 -49.36
CA GLU A 707 -41.49 -2.29 -50.07
C GLU A 707 -41.46 -3.52 -49.12
N ASP A 708 -42.50 -4.35 -49.21
CA ASP A 708 -42.75 -5.58 -48.47
C ASP A 708 -41.82 -6.74 -48.86
N GLY A 709 -41.60 -7.67 -47.92
CA GLY A 709 -40.92 -8.94 -48.21
C GLY A 709 -40.78 -9.91 -47.04
N MET A 710 -41.91 -10.42 -46.53
CA MET A 710 -42.09 -11.76 -45.92
C MET A 710 -41.22 -12.85 -46.62
N ASP A 711 -40.79 -13.98 -46.06
CA ASP A 711 -41.17 -14.79 -44.90
C ASP A 711 -40.12 -15.91 -44.73
N ILE A 712 -39.94 -16.36 -43.48
CA ILE A 712 -39.84 -17.77 -43.02
C ILE A 712 -38.81 -18.71 -43.69
N ASN A 713 -37.73 -19.01 -42.96
CA ASN A 713 -37.51 -20.30 -42.28
C ASN A 713 -36.36 -20.23 -41.27
#